data_AF-Q1CYL1-F1
#
_entry.id   AF-Q1CYL1-F1
#
_cell.length_a   1.000
_cell.length_b   1.000
_cell.length_c   1.000
_cell.angle_alpha   90.00
_cell.angle_beta   90.00
_cell.angle_gamma   90.00
#
_symmetry.space_group_name_H-M   'P 1'
#
loop_
_entity.id
_entity.type
_entity.pdbx_description
1 polymer ?
#
loop_
_entity_poly.entity_id
_entity_poly.type
_entity_poly.pdbx_seq_one_letter_code
_entity_poly.pdbx_strand_id
1 'polypeptide(L)'
;MEALSQTRRRTTRTPQAAAWIGEGVTSHWVLGHALEERLPSLRMRGTPDAVDEARARRRLERWRKQEPLTRDSLWAERLRASGLTEAELHTLLGEPAEALHARMGAPPPWQRVIEQAYASEISPPFSWPEPTPPGAALLGLVEPLVHAAHARLVSALDTCLRDTPEAPFEPEHTARMLLAPLPRMLMPLLGRTLAVELRIAQLEGRLQGDTPEARFLDFAQHLRRRDVALDILARYPVLARQAVEYVTAWEATGVELMQRLARDAAALWHRFHGGVPPGLLVEAQGGLSDPHRGGRTVFLLRFASGLRLVYKPRPLTAEAVFQQLLSWLNARGLTPPLRTVEVLSSDGYGWMEYVEAAPCQSAEEVRRFHLRQGALVALLYALDVTDIHYENLIAVGEHPVLVDLETLFHPHTLAASIRDVEKQPGAVLNGTVLKSGLLPQPAWRAKDGTEVDFSALGAGEGQLTPLGYLVATAHGTDQLRFERRRMEIPGAANRPRMEGQDVSVTAQADALAQGFSALYRLLAEHRDALLAPGGPLAAFEHAPVRVLFRGTASYDALLHESMHPHAMGDALDRQRFFDHLWLAVKERPYLAALIPFEHEELQRGDIPRFTALPGSKDLWSGAGRHLPDFFDDSGLERARRRLTGLSPDDHERQLGLLRSALGRVRLAASPGDRPRYPFREPPAPAHPDALLAAARRVGERLVALSFTGAGHSHWLSLEMSDTKEWRLVQVGVDFYQGLSGIALVLAQLGALTGEARFTQAARGALRHLTWRLEAAPMQVRGVGILNGWGGILYALTHLGALWGERALFETAESFVDAMAPRVEQDEHLDLGSGCAGALLGLLTLVGRHPSERASRLARVCGEKLLQTATPQSHGMGWLSPATGGQALCGLAHGGAGIALALLQLASATGESRFHTTALEALAYERGRFSPEAGDWPDLRADAGVHGGDGPAFMCGWCNGAPGIGLARISGLPVLDDHQVREEIAAAVRATLAGGLGYNHGLCHGDLGNVLFLLEAARALHDDTLLRRTYQLAGGILQGIESHGYLHGLPDSIETPGLMVGLAGIAHGLLRLAAPERVADLLSVAPPVS
;
A
#
# COMPACT_ATOMS: atom_id res chain seq x y z
N MET A 1 -14.11 -26.47 23.99
CA MET A 1 -15.15 -27.39 23.47
C MET A 1 -15.49 -28.47 24.51
N GLU A 2 -14.54 -29.32 24.92
CA GLU A 2 -14.78 -30.29 26.03
C GLU A 2 -15.15 -29.63 27.36
N ALA A 3 -14.59 -28.45 27.66
CA ALA A 3 -14.94 -27.69 28.87
C ALA A 3 -16.43 -27.21 28.92
N LEU A 4 -17.04 -26.92 27.76
CA LEU A 4 -18.46 -26.50 27.67
C LEU A 4 -19.42 -27.71 27.77
N SER A 5 -19.01 -28.85 27.23
CA SER A 5 -19.72 -30.13 27.40
C SER A 5 -19.69 -30.63 28.86
N GLN A 6 -18.56 -30.46 29.55
CA GLN A 6 -18.42 -30.85 30.96
C GLN A 6 -19.27 -29.99 31.92
N THR A 7 -19.60 -28.74 31.57
CA THR A 7 -20.47 -27.89 32.40
C THR A 7 -21.92 -28.41 32.43
N ARG A 8 -22.41 -29.03 31.34
CA ARG A 8 -23.76 -29.63 31.27
C ARG A 8 -23.92 -30.91 32.07
N ARG A 9 -22.85 -31.70 32.29
CA ARG A 9 -22.94 -32.99 33.01
C ARG A 9 -23.15 -32.86 34.53
N ARG A 10 -23.06 -31.66 35.12
CA ARG A 10 -23.24 -31.47 36.58
C ARG A 10 -24.68 -31.24 37.03
N THR A 11 -25.64 -31.14 36.11
CA THR A 11 -27.07 -31.00 36.44
C THR A 11 -27.88 -32.11 35.79
N THR A 12 -27.83 -33.32 36.34
CA THR A 12 -28.70 -34.45 35.94
C THR A 12 -29.76 -34.70 37.01
N ARG A 13 -31.04 -34.50 36.67
CA ARG A 13 -32.19 -35.14 37.33
C ARG A 13 -33.17 -35.64 36.26
N THR A 14 -33.26 -36.98 36.16
CA THR A 14 -34.32 -37.89 35.68
C THR A 14 -35.16 -37.58 34.41
N PRO A 15 -35.55 -38.63 33.64
CA PRO A 15 -36.19 -38.49 32.32
C PRO A 15 -37.70 -38.31 32.42
N GLN A 16 -38.19 -37.08 32.31
CA GLN A 16 -39.59 -36.77 31.99
C GLN A 16 -39.63 -35.38 31.35
N ALA A 17 -40.15 -35.31 30.11
CA ALA A 17 -40.35 -34.10 29.29
C ALA A 17 -39.22 -33.05 29.40
N ALA A 18 -38.25 -33.10 28.48
CA ALA A 18 -37.13 -32.16 28.41
C ALA A 18 -37.61 -30.70 28.28
N ALA A 19 -37.86 -30.07 29.43
CA ALA A 19 -38.13 -28.67 29.59
C ALA A 19 -36.83 -27.91 29.40
N TRP A 20 -36.79 -27.02 28.41
CA TRP A 20 -35.65 -26.18 28.04
C TRP A 20 -35.40 -25.01 29.00
N ILE A 21 -36.09 -24.94 30.15
CA ILE A 21 -36.05 -23.78 31.03
C ILE A 21 -35.62 -24.20 32.43
N GLY A 22 -34.39 -23.87 32.80
CA GLY A 22 -33.99 -23.71 34.20
C GLY A 22 -34.17 -22.24 34.62
N GLU A 23 -34.58 -22.01 35.87
CA GLU A 23 -34.77 -20.66 36.46
C GLU A 23 -33.51 -19.76 36.40
N GLY A 24 -32.33 -20.30 36.05
CA GLY A 24 -31.08 -19.55 35.82
C GLY A 24 -30.91 -18.93 34.42
N VAL A 25 -31.85 -19.12 33.47
CA VAL A 25 -31.74 -18.55 32.11
C VAL A 25 -32.07 -17.04 32.07
N THR A 26 -32.87 -16.55 33.02
CA THR A 26 -33.27 -15.13 33.10
C THR A 26 -32.14 -14.19 33.56
N SER A 27 -31.15 -14.68 34.32
CA SER A 27 -30.03 -13.86 34.79
C SER A 27 -29.02 -13.54 33.69
N HIS A 28 -28.93 -14.35 32.62
CA HIS A 28 -27.88 -14.19 31.61
C HIS A 28 -28.09 -13.01 30.65
N TRP A 29 -29.33 -12.57 30.41
CA TRP A 29 -29.62 -11.42 29.54
C TRP A 29 -28.84 -10.16 29.90
N VAL A 30 -28.58 -9.96 31.19
CA VAL A 30 -27.87 -8.77 31.69
C VAL A 30 -26.40 -8.72 31.30
N LEU A 31 -25.80 -9.86 30.90
CA LEU A 31 -24.46 -9.90 30.32
C LEU A 31 -24.39 -9.24 28.93
N GLY A 32 -25.54 -8.94 28.31
CA GLY A 32 -25.62 -8.11 27.11
C GLY A 32 -25.38 -6.61 27.35
N HIS A 33 -25.31 -6.15 28.62
CA HIS A 33 -24.98 -4.75 28.91
C HIS A 33 -23.50 -4.46 28.65
N ALA A 34 -23.22 -3.42 27.87
CA ALA A 34 -21.88 -2.95 27.54
C ALA A 34 -21.21 -2.25 28.75
N LEU A 35 -19.91 -1.98 28.66
CA LEU A 35 -19.16 -1.32 29.74
C LEU A 35 -19.77 0.05 30.09
N GLU A 36 -20.22 0.78 29.07
CA GLU A 36 -20.80 2.12 29.17
C GLU A 36 -22.14 2.10 29.92
N GLU A 37 -22.83 0.96 29.96
CA GLU A 37 -24.07 0.75 30.73
C GLU A 37 -23.77 0.23 32.14
N ARG A 38 -22.77 -0.65 32.29
CA ARG A 38 -22.41 -1.23 33.59
C ARG A 38 -21.67 -0.26 34.50
N LEU A 39 -20.77 0.58 33.98
CA LEU A 39 -19.92 1.46 34.78
C LEU A 39 -20.71 2.55 35.53
N PRO A 40 -21.64 3.32 34.90
CA PRO A 40 -22.44 4.30 35.62
C PRO A 40 -23.26 3.64 36.74
N SER A 41 -23.82 2.46 36.48
CA SER A 41 -24.58 1.71 37.49
C SER A 41 -23.70 1.26 38.67
N LEU A 42 -22.44 0.87 38.44
CA LEU A 42 -21.49 0.52 39.50
C LEU A 42 -21.19 1.74 40.38
N ARG A 43 -20.95 2.89 39.77
CA ARG A 43 -20.67 4.15 40.48
C ARG A 43 -21.86 4.65 41.30
N MET A 44 -23.08 4.45 40.81
CA MET A 44 -24.30 4.88 41.50
C MET A 44 -24.69 3.96 42.65
N ARG A 45 -24.58 2.64 42.48
CA ARG A 45 -25.09 1.65 43.45
C ARG A 45 -24.02 1.06 44.37
N GLY A 46 -22.73 1.31 44.09
CA GLY A 46 -21.60 0.78 44.85
C GLY A 46 -21.17 -0.62 44.40
N THR A 47 -20.10 -1.11 45.01
CA THR A 47 -19.51 -2.44 44.75
C THR A 47 -20.53 -3.55 45.07
N PRO A 48 -20.74 -4.54 44.18
CA PRO A 48 -21.65 -5.65 44.45
C PRO A 48 -21.15 -6.50 45.64
N ASP A 49 -22.09 -7.08 46.39
CA ASP A 49 -21.80 -7.91 47.58
C ASP A 49 -21.00 -9.18 47.26
N ALA A 50 -20.97 -9.60 45.99
CA ALA A 50 -20.24 -10.78 45.52
C ALA A 50 -19.43 -10.46 44.25
N VAL A 51 -18.11 -10.36 44.39
CA VAL A 51 -17.14 -10.33 43.28
C VAL A 51 -16.38 -11.65 43.27
N ASP A 52 -16.40 -12.38 42.15
CA ASP A 52 -15.54 -13.56 41.97
C ASP A 52 -14.12 -13.10 41.63
N GLU A 53 -13.28 -13.03 42.66
CA GLU A 53 -11.88 -12.62 42.59
C GLU A 53 -11.05 -13.45 41.60
N ALA A 54 -11.29 -14.76 41.52
CA ALA A 54 -10.55 -15.64 40.62
C ALA A 54 -10.94 -15.38 39.16
N ARG A 55 -12.22 -15.12 38.90
CA ARG A 55 -12.73 -14.69 37.60
C ARG A 55 -12.20 -13.32 37.20
N ALA A 56 -12.26 -12.33 38.11
CA ALA A 56 -11.79 -10.98 37.88
C ALA A 56 -10.32 -10.97 37.46
N ARG A 57 -9.44 -11.58 38.26
CA ARG A 57 -8.00 -11.66 38.00
C ARG A 57 -7.69 -12.32 36.65
N ARG A 58 -8.30 -13.47 36.37
CA ARG A 58 -8.10 -14.21 35.12
C ARG A 58 -8.51 -13.40 33.89
N ARG A 59 -9.63 -12.68 33.95
CA ARG A 59 -10.10 -11.85 32.83
C ARG A 59 -9.25 -10.60 32.66
N LEU A 60 -8.87 -9.95 33.77
CA LEU A 60 -8.02 -8.77 33.75
C LEU A 60 -6.64 -9.10 33.18
N GLU A 61 -6.02 -10.19 33.61
CA GLU A 61 -4.76 -10.68 33.05
C GLU A 61 -4.86 -10.96 31.55
N ARG A 62 -5.97 -11.55 31.10
CA ARG A 62 -6.21 -11.80 29.67
C ARG A 62 -6.34 -10.49 28.88
N TRP A 63 -6.93 -9.46 29.47
CA TRP A 63 -7.02 -8.13 28.87
C TRP A 63 -5.63 -7.48 28.79
N ARG A 64 -4.87 -7.52 29.88
CA ARG A 64 -3.53 -6.91 29.99
C ARG A 64 -2.47 -7.61 29.12
N LYS A 65 -2.64 -8.92 28.85
CA LYS A 65 -1.77 -9.70 27.95
C LYS A 65 -2.01 -9.42 26.46
N GLN A 66 -3.03 -8.65 26.09
CA GLN A 66 -3.30 -8.30 24.70
C GLN A 66 -2.34 -7.20 24.25
N GLU A 67 -1.53 -7.46 23.22
CA GLU A 67 -0.69 -6.41 22.62
C GLU A 67 -1.58 -5.30 22.03
N PRO A 68 -1.22 -4.00 22.20
CA PRO A 68 -0.02 -3.47 22.86
C PRO A 68 -0.24 -3.06 24.33
N LEU A 69 -1.34 -3.51 24.95
CA LEU A 69 -1.75 -3.17 26.32
C LEU A 69 -0.89 -3.85 27.40
N THR A 70 0.08 -4.67 26.98
CA THR A 70 1.18 -5.16 27.82
C THR A 70 2.06 -4.03 28.33
N ARG A 71 2.07 -2.87 27.66
CA ARG A 71 2.79 -1.66 28.08
C ARG A 71 1.95 -0.83 29.06
N ASP A 72 2.48 -0.59 30.25
CA ASP A 72 1.76 0.14 31.32
C ASP A 72 1.27 1.53 30.90
N SER A 73 2.03 2.24 30.06
CA SER A 73 1.62 3.55 29.55
C SER A 73 0.35 3.50 28.70
N LEU A 74 0.25 2.51 27.80
CA LEU A 74 -0.90 2.32 26.92
C LEU A 74 -2.09 1.73 27.69
N TRP A 75 -1.83 0.87 28.67
CA TRP A 75 -2.87 0.39 29.59
C TRP A 75 -3.53 1.55 30.36
N ALA A 76 -2.73 2.45 30.95
CA ALA A 76 -3.24 3.61 31.66
C ALA A 76 -4.00 4.59 30.75
N GLU A 77 -3.56 4.75 29.49
CA GLU A 77 -4.27 5.54 28.49
C GLU A 77 -5.61 4.91 28.09
N ARG A 78 -5.66 3.59 27.88
CA ARG A 78 -6.89 2.84 27.60
C ARG A 78 -7.93 2.97 28.71
N LEU A 79 -7.49 2.86 29.97
CA LEU A 79 -8.36 3.07 31.12
C LEU A 79 -8.91 4.49 31.15
N ARG A 80 -8.07 5.52 30.95
CA ARG A 80 -8.49 6.93 30.86
C ARG A 80 -9.45 7.20 29.72
N ALA A 81 -9.23 6.63 28.53
CA ALA A 81 -10.09 6.81 27.36
C ALA A 81 -11.51 6.28 27.59
N SER A 82 -11.67 5.25 28.42
CA SER A 82 -12.97 4.72 28.86
C SER A 82 -13.48 5.37 30.16
N GLY A 83 -12.76 6.35 30.71
CA GLY A 83 -13.09 6.96 32.00
C GLY A 83 -13.13 5.97 33.17
N LEU A 84 -12.27 4.95 33.16
CA LEU A 84 -12.29 3.78 34.05
C LEU A 84 -11.01 3.70 34.90
N THR A 85 -11.10 3.17 36.12
CA THR A 85 -9.95 2.73 36.92
C THR A 85 -9.73 1.22 36.81
N GLU A 86 -8.52 0.73 37.07
CA GLU A 86 -8.24 -0.71 37.05
C GLU A 86 -9.06 -1.46 38.11
N ALA A 87 -9.32 -0.84 39.27
CA ALA A 87 -10.17 -1.41 40.32
C ALA A 87 -11.63 -1.56 39.86
N GLU A 88 -12.20 -0.54 39.23
CA GLU A 88 -13.55 -0.63 38.66
C GLU A 88 -13.63 -1.70 37.57
N LEU A 89 -12.61 -1.80 36.70
CA LEU A 89 -12.56 -2.87 35.70
C LEU A 89 -12.52 -4.25 36.36
N HIS A 90 -11.69 -4.42 37.39
CA HIS A 90 -11.57 -5.67 38.12
C HIS A 90 -12.92 -6.11 38.72
N THR A 91 -13.62 -5.20 39.39
CA THR A 91 -14.97 -5.45 39.92
C THR A 91 -15.95 -5.87 38.83
N LEU A 92 -16.01 -5.13 37.71
CA LEU A 92 -16.92 -5.45 36.60
C LEU A 92 -16.60 -6.80 35.93
N LEU A 93 -15.34 -7.19 35.88
CA LEU A 93 -14.90 -8.46 35.32
C LEU A 93 -15.24 -9.66 36.21
N GLY A 94 -15.26 -9.47 37.53
CA GLY A 94 -15.57 -10.49 38.53
C GLY A 94 -17.04 -10.64 38.89
N GLU A 95 -17.89 -9.69 38.49
CA GLU A 95 -19.31 -9.69 38.85
C GLU A 95 -20.07 -10.87 38.20
N PRO A 96 -20.75 -11.73 39.00
CA PRO A 96 -21.60 -12.80 38.48
C PRO A 96 -22.89 -12.25 37.87
N ALA A 97 -23.53 -13.04 36.99
CA ALA A 97 -24.71 -12.60 36.24
C ALA A 97 -25.88 -12.22 37.17
N GLU A 98 -26.04 -12.94 38.27
CA GLU A 98 -27.06 -12.70 39.29
C GLU A 98 -26.85 -11.37 40.02
N ALA A 99 -25.61 -11.05 40.40
CA ALA A 99 -25.27 -9.78 41.04
C ALA A 99 -25.44 -8.61 40.06
N LEU A 100 -25.00 -8.79 38.81
CA LEU A 100 -25.23 -7.80 37.76
C LEU A 100 -26.73 -7.59 37.51
N HIS A 101 -27.52 -8.66 37.51
CA HIS A 101 -28.98 -8.57 37.36
C HIS A 101 -29.62 -7.75 38.49
N ALA A 102 -29.27 -8.05 39.74
CA ALA A 102 -29.73 -7.28 40.90
C ALA A 102 -29.31 -5.80 40.81
N ARG A 103 -28.09 -5.53 40.34
CA ARG A 103 -27.57 -4.17 40.18
C ARG A 103 -28.21 -3.41 39.02
N MET A 104 -28.52 -4.05 37.90
CA MET A 104 -29.17 -3.39 36.75
C MET A 104 -30.69 -3.23 36.97
N GLY A 105 -31.31 -4.11 37.75
CA GLY A 105 -32.69 -4.01 38.24
C GLY A 105 -33.78 -4.32 37.21
N ALA A 106 -33.76 -3.71 36.03
CA ALA A 106 -34.78 -3.89 34.98
C ALA A 106 -34.20 -4.53 33.71
N PRO A 107 -35.02 -5.28 32.93
CA PRO A 107 -34.57 -5.85 31.67
C PRO A 107 -34.27 -4.73 30.66
N PRO A 108 -33.19 -4.86 29.87
CA PRO A 108 -32.82 -3.84 28.89
C PRO A 108 -33.89 -3.69 27.80
N PRO A 109 -33.98 -2.51 27.14
CA PRO A 109 -35.00 -2.26 26.11
C PRO A 109 -35.03 -3.30 24.97
N TRP A 110 -33.86 -3.76 24.51
CA TRP A 110 -33.78 -4.76 23.45
C TRP A 110 -34.33 -6.14 23.87
N GLN A 111 -34.26 -6.49 25.16
CA GLN A 111 -34.88 -7.72 25.67
C GLN A 111 -36.41 -7.63 25.59
N ARG A 112 -37.00 -6.47 25.88
CA ARG A 112 -38.45 -6.27 25.76
C ARG A 112 -38.94 -6.43 24.32
N VAL A 113 -38.14 -6.00 23.34
CA VAL A 113 -38.45 -6.20 21.91
C VAL A 113 -38.50 -7.70 21.59
N ILE A 114 -37.59 -8.50 22.13
CA ILE A 114 -37.61 -9.95 21.99
C ILE A 114 -38.85 -10.53 22.68
N GLU A 115 -39.12 -10.18 23.93
CA GLU A 115 -40.29 -10.70 24.67
C GLU A 115 -41.61 -10.43 23.94
N GLN A 116 -41.75 -9.25 23.33
CA GLN A 116 -42.91 -8.87 22.52
C GLN A 116 -42.98 -9.64 21.20
N ALA A 117 -41.88 -9.72 20.46
CA ALA A 117 -41.86 -10.40 19.16
C ALA A 117 -42.15 -11.90 19.28
N TYR A 118 -41.72 -12.55 20.37
CA TYR A 118 -41.93 -13.98 20.62
C TYR A 118 -43.18 -14.26 21.48
N ALA A 119 -44.04 -13.27 21.72
CA ALA A 119 -45.26 -13.46 22.51
C ALA A 119 -46.32 -14.31 21.81
N SER A 120 -46.27 -14.41 20.47
CA SER A 120 -47.25 -15.14 19.64
C SER A 120 -46.54 -15.97 18.56
N GLU A 121 -47.16 -17.08 18.17
CA GLU A 121 -46.65 -17.92 17.08
C GLU A 121 -46.96 -17.29 15.72
N ILE A 122 -46.00 -17.38 14.79
CA ILE A 122 -46.19 -16.96 13.40
C ILE A 122 -46.78 -18.13 12.62
N SER A 123 -47.98 -17.94 12.08
CA SER A 123 -48.64 -18.93 11.21
C SER A 123 -49.44 -18.22 10.10
N PRO A 124 -49.15 -18.49 8.81
CA PRO A 124 -48.09 -19.36 8.28
C PRO A 124 -46.68 -18.76 8.48
N PRO A 125 -45.58 -19.55 8.33
CA PRO A 125 -44.21 -19.07 8.45
C PRO A 125 -43.91 -17.86 7.54
N PHE A 126 -43.02 -16.98 8.00
CA PHE A 126 -42.59 -15.81 7.26
C PHE A 126 -41.88 -16.20 5.96
N SER A 127 -42.31 -15.57 4.87
CA SER A 127 -41.71 -15.78 3.55
C SER A 127 -40.58 -14.77 3.34
N TRP A 128 -39.36 -15.28 3.29
CA TRP A 128 -38.17 -14.50 2.94
C TRP A 128 -38.11 -14.23 1.43
N PRO A 129 -37.58 -13.07 0.99
CA PRO A 129 -37.39 -12.80 -0.43
C PRO A 129 -36.30 -13.70 -1.02
N GLU A 130 -36.57 -14.26 -2.21
CA GLU A 130 -35.60 -15.04 -2.98
C GLU A 130 -34.76 -14.15 -3.93
N PRO A 131 -33.48 -14.49 -4.19
CA PRO A 131 -32.75 -15.63 -3.64
C PRO A 131 -32.29 -15.40 -2.20
N THR A 132 -32.43 -16.43 -1.35
CA THR A 132 -31.88 -16.42 0.01
C THR A 132 -30.45 -16.99 0.07
N PRO A 133 -29.59 -16.54 1.02
CA PRO A 133 -28.23 -17.08 1.15
C PRO A 133 -28.23 -18.54 1.63
N PRO A 134 -27.19 -19.34 1.31
CA PRO A 134 -27.06 -20.71 1.79
C PRO A 134 -27.16 -20.81 3.31
N GLY A 135 -28.05 -21.69 3.80
CA GLY A 135 -28.31 -21.87 5.23
C GLY A 135 -29.36 -20.92 5.82
N ALA A 136 -30.09 -20.16 4.99
CA ALA A 136 -31.16 -19.25 5.43
C ALA A 136 -32.24 -19.88 6.32
N ALA A 137 -32.39 -21.21 6.33
CA ALA A 137 -33.25 -21.90 7.28
C ALA A 137 -32.90 -21.58 8.76
N LEU A 138 -31.64 -21.23 9.04
CA LEU A 138 -31.18 -20.79 10.37
C LEU A 138 -31.77 -19.44 10.81
N LEU A 139 -32.28 -18.62 9.87
CA LEU A 139 -32.98 -17.37 10.18
C LEU A 139 -34.27 -17.61 10.98
N GLY A 140 -34.77 -18.85 11.02
CA GLY A 140 -35.87 -19.26 11.90
C GLY A 140 -35.68 -18.86 13.36
N LEU A 141 -34.42 -18.74 13.83
CA LEU A 141 -34.12 -18.26 15.18
C LEU A 141 -34.68 -16.86 15.42
N VAL A 142 -34.60 -15.93 14.45
CA VAL A 142 -34.93 -14.50 14.58
C VAL A 142 -36.15 -14.08 13.75
N GLU A 143 -36.84 -15.04 13.15
CA GLU A 143 -38.02 -14.83 12.30
C GLU A 143 -39.10 -13.98 12.99
N PRO A 144 -39.41 -14.16 14.29
CA PRO A 144 -40.37 -13.30 15.00
C PRO A 144 -39.99 -11.82 15.05
N LEU A 145 -38.70 -11.51 15.19
CA LEU A 145 -38.22 -10.12 15.20
C LEU A 145 -38.44 -9.46 13.84
N VAL A 146 -38.09 -10.16 12.76
CA VAL A 146 -38.20 -9.64 11.39
C VAL A 146 -39.66 -9.48 10.98
N HIS A 147 -40.50 -10.45 11.29
CA HIS A 147 -41.94 -10.36 11.01
C HIS A 147 -42.58 -9.15 11.71
N ALA A 148 -42.28 -8.95 13.00
CA ALA A 148 -42.80 -7.80 13.75
C ALA A 148 -42.30 -6.46 13.19
N ALA A 149 -41.02 -6.38 12.81
CA ALA A 149 -40.45 -5.18 12.20
C ALA A 149 -41.00 -4.90 10.80
N HIS A 150 -41.22 -5.93 9.98
CA HIS A 150 -41.85 -5.80 8.67
C HIS A 150 -43.27 -5.23 8.79
N ALA A 151 -44.08 -5.74 9.73
CA ALA A 151 -45.42 -5.23 9.96
C ALA A 151 -45.42 -3.75 10.38
N ARG A 152 -44.46 -3.34 11.23
CA ARG A 152 -44.29 -1.92 11.60
C ARG A 152 -43.83 -1.06 10.42
N LEU A 153 -42.91 -1.56 9.60
CA LEU A 153 -42.48 -0.89 8.38
C LEU A 153 -43.67 -0.64 7.43
N VAL A 154 -44.48 -1.67 7.15
CA VAL A 154 -45.69 -1.52 6.32
C VAL A 154 -46.61 -0.44 6.88
N SER A 155 -46.90 -0.48 8.18
CA SER A 155 -47.75 0.52 8.84
C SER A 155 -47.18 1.96 8.76
N ALA A 156 -45.86 2.10 8.87
CA ALA A 156 -45.17 3.38 8.71
C ALA A 156 -45.24 3.89 7.25
N LEU A 157 -45.08 2.99 6.28
CA LEU A 157 -45.21 3.33 4.85
C LEU A 157 -46.65 3.69 4.46
N ASP A 158 -47.66 3.00 5.01
CA ASP A 158 -49.07 3.37 4.86
C ASP A 158 -49.34 4.78 5.40
N THR A 159 -48.70 5.13 6.51
CA THR A 159 -48.82 6.47 7.10
C THR A 159 -48.18 7.51 6.19
N CYS A 160 -46.98 7.22 5.68
CA CYS A 160 -46.30 8.06 4.70
C CYS A 160 -47.15 8.30 3.44
N LEU A 161 -47.79 7.24 2.91
CA LEU A 161 -48.65 7.33 1.73
C LEU A 161 -49.92 8.16 1.98
N ARG A 162 -50.50 8.10 3.20
CA ARG A 162 -51.63 8.98 3.56
C ARG A 162 -51.23 10.45 3.60
N ASP A 163 -50.03 10.75 4.09
CA ASP A 163 -49.50 12.11 4.18
C ASP A 163 -49.04 12.63 2.82
N THR A 164 -48.61 11.74 1.93
CA THR A 164 -48.12 12.04 0.57
C THR A 164 -48.73 11.08 -0.46
N PRO A 165 -49.97 11.33 -0.92
CA PRO A 165 -50.68 10.41 -1.82
C PRO A 165 -50.02 10.18 -3.19
N GLU A 166 -49.14 11.10 -3.61
CA GLU A 166 -48.38 10.99 -4.86
C GLU A 166 -47.05 10.24 -4.71
N ALA A 167 -46.76 9.67 -3.54
CA ALA A 167 -45.54 8.91 -3.30
C ALA A 167 -45.43 7.73 -4.29
N PRO A 168 -44.26 7.51 -4.91
CA PRO A 168 -44.11 6.59 -6.03
C PRO A 168 -43.95 5.12 -5.58
N PHE A 169 -44.65 4.68 -4.53
CA PHE A 169 -44.45 3.34 -3.98
C PHE A 169 -45.72 2.76 -3.35
N GLU A 170 -45.79 1.43 -3.33
CA GLU A 170 -46.86 0.68 -2.66
C GLU A 170 -46.32 0.10 -1.33
N PRO A 171 -46.94 0.36 -0.16
CA PRO A 171 -46.39 0.02 1.16
C PRO A 171 -45.97 -1.44 1.32
N GLU A 172 -46.88 -2.38 1.07
CA GLU A 172 -46.63 -3.83 1.24
C GLU A 172 -45.57 -4.36 0.25
N HIS A 173 -45.65 -3.94 -1.01
CA HIS A 173 -44.67 -4.36 -2.03
C HIS A 173 -43.27 -3.81 -1.70
N THR A 174 -43.20 -2.56 -1.24
CA THR A 174 -41.96 -1.89 -0.90
C THR A 174 -41.31 -2.45 0.34
N ALA A 175 -42.08 -2.69 1.40
CA ALA A 175 -41.57 -3.34 2.60
C ALA A 175 -40.98 -4.72 2.28
N ARG A 176 -41.62 -5.49 1.39
CA ARG A 176 -41.09 -6.76 0.88
C ARG A 176 -39.77 -6.59 0.12
N MET A 177 -39.66 -5.61 -0.78
CA MET A 177 -38.40 -5.36 -1.51
C MET A 177 -37.26 -5.01 -0.56
N LEU A 178 -37.53 -4.18 0.46
CA LEU A 178 -36.53 -3.76 1.43
C LEU A 178 -36.00 -4.89 2.30
N LEU A 179 -36.69 -6.04 2.40
CA LEU A 179 -36.19 -7.21 3.14
C LEU A 179 -34.96 -7.87 2.49
N ALA A 180 -34.75 -7.72 1.18
CA ALA A 180 -33.77 -8.49 0.41
C ALA A 180 -32.31 -8.45 0.95
N PRO A 181 -31.80 -7.33 1.53
CA PRO A 181 -30.48 -7.29 2.13
C PRO A 181 -30.38 -7.99 3.50
N LEU A 182 -31.49 -8.09 4.24
CA LEU A 182 -31.49 -8.47 5.66
C LEU A 182 -30.97 -9.90 5.93
N PRO A 183 -31.32 -10.94 5.14
CA PRO A 183 -30.70 -12.27 5.27
C PRO A 183 -29.17 -12.25 5.18
N ARG A 184 -28.61 -11.45 4.28
CA ARG A 184 -27.16 -11.33 4.10
C ARG A 184 -26.47 -10.64 5.27
N MET A 185 -27.18 -9.76 5.98
CA MET A 185 -26.70 -9.10 7.21
C MET A 185 -26.80 -10.01 8.45
N LEU A 186 -27.89 -10.78 8.57
CA LEU A 186 -28.16 -11.62 9.75
C LEU A 186 -27.35 -12.93 9.73
N MET A 187 -27.08 -13.52 8.57
CA MET A 187 -26.37 -14.80 8.50
C MET A 187 -24.95 -14.77 9.08
N PRO A 188 -24.10 -13.76 8.81
CA PRO A 188 -22.79 -13.61 9.46
C PRO A 188 -22.88 -13.52 10.99
N LEU A 189 -23.89 -12.81 11.51
CA LEU A 189 -24.13 -12.66 12.94
C LEU A 189 -24.53 -14.00 13.60
N LEU A 190 -25.47 -14.73 12.99
CA LEU A 190 -26.05 -15.93 13.58
C LEU A 190 -25.23 -17.19 13.34
N GLY A 191 -24.60 -17.31 12.17
CA GLY A 191 -24.11 -18.57 11.64
C GLY A 191 -23.09 -19.28 12.52
N ARG A 192 -22.12 -18.55 13.11
CA ARG A 192 -21.07 -19.14 13.94
C ARG A 192 -21.62 -19.73 15.23
N THR A 193 -22.53 -19.01 15.89
CA THR A 193 -23.18 -19.46 17.11
C THR A 193 -24.07 -20.66 16.82
N LEU A 194 -24.86 -20.59 15.75
CA LEU A 194 -25.76 -21.67 15.37
C LEU A 194 -25.02 -22.93 14.90
N ALA A 195 -23.84 -22.81 14.28
CA ALA A 195 -22.99 -23.97 13.99
C ALA A 195 -22.50 -24.67 15.26
N VAL A 196 -22.18 -23.92 16.32
CA VAL A 196 -21.83 -24.49 17.64
C VAL A 196 -23.04 -25.19 18.26
N GLU A 197 -24.21 -24.56 18.27
CA GLU A 197 -25.43 -25.16 18.82
C GLU A 197 -25.88 -26.41 18.06
N LEU A 198 -25.77 -26.40 16.73
CA LEU A 198 -26.03 -27.54 15.86
C LEU A 198 -25.08 -28.70 16.20
N ARG A 199 -23.78 -28.43 16.36
CA ARG A 199 -22.80 -29.45 16.77
C ARG A 199 -23.07 -30.00 18.17
N ILE A 200 -23.51 -29.16 19.11
CA ILE A 200 -23.92 -29.61 20.45
C ILE A 200 -25.14 -30.54 20.34
N ALA A 201 -26.17 -30.15 19.57
CA ALA A 201 -27.36 -30.97 19.36
C ALA A 201 -27.03 -32.32 18.71
N GLN A 202 -26.10 -32.33 17.76
CA GLN A 202 -25.59 -33.54 17.13
C GLN A 202 -24.88 -34.45 18.15
N LEU A 203 -23.96 -33.91 18.95
CA LEU A 203 -23.21 -34.69 19.96
C LEU A 203 -24.10 -35.24 21.08
N GLU A 204 -25.22 -34.59 21.36
CA GLU A 204 -26.20 -35.01 22.37
C GLU A 204 -27.29 -35.93 21.79
N GLY A 205 -27.25 -36.24 20.49
CA GLY A 205 -28.24 -37.11 19.84
C GLY A 205 -29.65 -36.50 19.78
N ARG A 206 -29.76 -35.16 19.73
CA ARG A 206 -31.05 -34.42 19.73
C ARG A 206 -31.65 -34.18 18.35
N LEU A 207 -30.94 -34.54 17.27
CA LEU A 207 -31.35 -34.28 15.89
C LEU A 207 -32.00 -35.51 15.26
N GLN A 208 -33.10 -35.32 14.54
CA GLN A 208 -33.82 -36.37 13.81
C GLN A 208 -33.48 -36.34 12.32
N GLY A 209 -33.39 -37.51 11.68
CA GLY A 209 -33.16 -37.65 10.24
C GLY A 209 -31.96 -38.52 9.88
N ASP A 210 -32.13 -39.31 8.82
CA ASP A 210 -31.11 -40.28 8.38
C ASP A 210 -29.95 -39.61 7.63
N THR A 211 -30.18 -38.45 7.00
CA THR A 211 -29.15 -37.70 6.27
C THR A 211 -28.69 -36.44 7.01
N PRO A 212 -27.46 -35.94 6.74
CA PRO A 212 -26.98 -34.65 7.25
C PRO A 212 -27.94 -33.48 7.00
N GLU A 213 -28.58 -33.46 5.83
CA GLU A 213 -29.55 -32.43 5.41
C GLU A 213 -30.84 -32.53 6.22
N ALA A 214 -31.36 -33.75 6.43
CA ALA A 214 -32.56 -33.97 7.24
C ALA A 214 -32.35 -33.50 8.69
N ARG A 215 -31.18 -33.81 9.28
CA ARG A 215 -30.82 -33.36 10.64
C ARG A 215 -30.64 -31.86 10.75
N PHE A 216 -30.13 -31.21 9.70
CA PHE A 216 -30.07 -29.75 9.65
C PHE A 216 -31.46 -29.10 9.57
N LEU A 217 -32.35 -29.65 8.74
CA LEU A 217 -33.71 -29.15 8.63
C LEU A 217 -34.50 -29.36 9.94
N ASP A 218 -34.33 -30.49 10.61
CA ASP A 218 -34.87 -30.74 11.95
C ASP A 218 -34.37 -29.71 12.97
N PHE A 219 -33.06 -29.41 12.96
CA PHE A 219 -32.51 -28.32 13.78
C PHE A 219 -33.13 -26.96 13.44
N ALA A 220 -33.24 -26.61 12.16
CA ALA A 220 -33.82 -25.34 11.72
C ALA A 220 -35.31 -25.21 12.11
N GLN A 221 -36.08 -26.30 12.08
CA GLN A 221 -37.44 -26.34 12.57
C GLN A 221 -37.51 -26.12 14.09
N HIS A 222 -36.59 -26.73 14.85
CA HIS A 222 -36.49 -26.49 16.29
C HIS A 222 -36.21 -25.02 16.63
N LEU A 223 -35.40 -24.31 15.83
CA LEU A 223 -35.12 -22.88 16.03
C LEU A 223 -36.37 -21.99 15.98
N ARG A 224 -37.45 -22.43 15.32
CA ARG A 224 -38.72 -21.70 15.25
C ARG A 224 -39.58 -21.86 16.50
N ARG A 225 -39.28 -22.83 17.36
CA ARG A 225 -40.00 -23.00 18.61
C ARG A 225 -39.57 -21.94 19.62
N ARG A 226 -40.56 -21.30 20.23
CA ARG A 226 -40.35 -20.20 21.19
C ARG A 226 -39.40 -20.55 22.33
N ASP A 227 -39.57 -21.73 22.93
CA ASP A 227 -38.76 -22.20 24.05
C ASP A 227 -37.28 -22.37 23.66
N VAL A 228 -37.02 -22.97 22.50
CA VAL A 228 -35.67 -23.20 21.96
C VAL A 228 -35.01 -21.88 21.57
N ALA A 229 -35.73 -21.00 20.87
CA ALA A 229 -35.19 -19.73 20.41
C ALA A 229 -34.79 -18.83 21.59
N LEU A 230 -35.66 -18.69 22.59
CA LEU A 230 -35.39 -17.86 23.76
C LEU A 230 -34.26 -18.42 24.63
N ASP A 231 -34.11 -19.74 24.77
CA ASP A 231 -32.96 -20.34 25.45
C ASP A 231 -31.63 -19.98 24.75
N ILE A 232 -31.56 -20.14 23.43
CA ILE A 232 -30.35 -19.80 22.67
C ILE A 232 -30.03 -18.31 22.79
N LEU A 233 -31.01 -17.44 22.58
CA LEU A 233 -30.81 -15.99 22.66
C LEU A 233 -30.39 -15.53 24.07
N ALA A 234 -30.93 -16.15 25.13
CA ALA A 234 -30.55 -15.85 26.51
C ALA A 234 -29.12 -16.29 26.85
N ARG A 235 -28.65 -17.41 26.27
CA ARG A 235 -27.25 -17.88 26.42
C ARG A 235 -26.24 -17.04 25.66
N TYR A 236 -26.67 -16.36 24.59
CA TYR A 236 -25.86 -15.46 23.78
C TYR A 236 -26.48 -14.05 23.72
N PRO A 237 -26.56 -13.34 24.86
CA PRO A 237 -27.33 -12.10 24.97
C PRO A 237 -26.75 -10.96 24.13
N VAL A 238 -25.45 -10.98 23.80
CA VAL A 238 -24.87 -10.00 22.87
C VAL A 238 -25.35 -10.28 21.45
N LEU A 239 -25.42 -11.54 21.01
CA LEU A 239 -26.01 -11.90 19.70
C LEU A 239 -27.47 -11.46 19.63
N ALA A 240 -28.23 -11.69 20.69
CA ALA A 240 -29.63 -11.29 20.76
C ALA A 240 -29.80 -9.77 20.67
N ARG A 241 -28.98 -9.00 21.40
CA ARG A 241 -28.92 -7.55 21.30
C ARG A 241 -28.60 -7.09 19.87
N GLN A 242 -27.56 -7.66 19.24
CA GLN A 242 -27.16 -7.29 17.88
C GLN A 242 -28.26 -7.62 16.85
N ALA A 243 -28.97 -8.74 17.00
CA ALA A 243 -30.08 -9.08 16.11
C ALA A 243 -31.21 -8.05 16.20
N VAL A 244 -31.56 -7.61 17.41
CA VAL A 244 -32.54 -6.53 17.61
C VAL A 244 -32.05 -5.22 17.01
N GLU A 245 -30.78 -4.85 17.24
CA GLU A 245 -30.18 -3.63 16.71
C GLU A 245 -30.18 -3.63 15.17
N TYR A 246 -29.81 -4.73 14.52
CA TYR A 246 -29.80 -4.85 13.05
C TYR A 246 -31.21 -4.74 12.45
N VAL A 247 -32.18 -5.44 13.04
CA VAL A 247 -33.58 -5.41 12.56
C VAL A 247 -34.21 -4.03 12.79
N THR A 248 -33.92 -3.39 13.92
CA THR A 248 -34.42 -2.04 14.22
C THR A 248 -33.79 -0.99 13.30
N ALA A 249 -32.48 -1.11 13.03
CA ALA A 249 -31.78 -0.25 12.09
C ALA A 249 -32.33 -0.41 10.66
N TRP A 250 -32.57 -1.66 10.22
CA TRP A 250 -33.20 -1.95 8.94
C TRP A 250 -34.59 -1.31 8.81
N GLU A 251 -35.44 -1.45 9.83
CA GLU A 251 -36.77 -0.82 9.87
C GLU A 251 -36.66 0.71 9.76
N ALA A 252 -35.82 1.33 10.61
CA ALA A 252 -35.67 2.78 10.65
C ALA A 252 -35.12 3.36 9.33
N THR A 253 -34.13 2.70 8.74
CA THR A 253 -33.52 3.13 7.47
C THR A 253 -34.46 2.96 6.28
N GLY A 254 -35.29 1.90 6.28
CA GLY A 254 -36.34 1.71 5.28
C GLY A 254 -37.41 2.80 5.33
N VAL A 255 -37.90 3.13 6.53
CA VAL A 255 -38.84 4.24 6.73
C VAL A 255 -38.22 5.57 6.30
N GLU A 256 -37.00 5.85 6.75
CA GLU A 256 -36.27 7.09 6.43
C GLU A 256 -36.09 7.27 4.91
N LEU A 257 -35.67 6.21 4.20
CA LEU A 257 -35.49 6.22 2.75
C LEU A 257 -36.80 6.54 2.02
N MET A 258 -37.90 5.89 2.38
CA MET A 258 -39.18 6.09 1.70
C MET A 258 -39.81 7.46 2.01
N GLN A 259 -39.66 7.96 3.23
CA GLN A 259 -40.06 9.34 3.58
C GLN A 259 -39.26 10.37 2.78
N ARG A 260 -37.94 10.15 2.61
CA ARG A 260 -37.07 10.99 1.78
C ARG A 260 -37.48 10.95 0.31
N LEU A 261 -37.80 9.76 -0.21
CA LEU A 261 -38.26 9.58 -1.58
C LEU A 261 -39.57 10.34 -1.83
N ALA A 262 -40.55 10.18 -0.93
CA ALA A 262 -41.85 10.86 -1.06
C ALA A 262 -41.70 12.38 -1.01
N ARG A 263 -40.89 12.90 -0.07
CA ARG A 263 -40.62 14.34 0.07
C ARG A 263 -39.94 14.93 -1.17
N ASP A 264 -38.96 14.23 -1.73
CA ASP A 264 -38.13 14.76 -2.82
C ASP A 264 -38.68 14.45 -4.20
N ALA A 265 -39.74 13.63 -4.33
CA ALA A 265 -40.28 13.11 -5.58
C ALA A 265 -40.42 14.18 -6.69
N ALA A 266 -41.07 15.31 -6.40
CA ALA A 266 -41.24 16.38 -7.39
C ALA A 266 -39.90 16.95 -7.89
N ALA A 267 -38.94 17.17 -7.00
CA ALA A 267 -37.61 17.64 -7.35
C ALA A 267 -36.81 16.58 -8.13
N LEU A 268 -36.96 15.31 -7.76
CA LEU A 268 -36.34 14.18 -8.46
C LEU A 268 -36.84 14.08 -9.89
N TRP A 269 -38.14 14.19 -10.12
CA TRP A 269 -38.71 14.10 -11.47
C TRP A 269 -38.29 15.27 -12.32
N HIS A 270 -38.34 16.49 -11.79
CA HIS A 270 -37.84 17.67 -12.49
C HIS A 270 -36.36 17.51 -12.88
N ARG A 271 -35.53 16.96 -11.99
CA ARG A 271 -34.10 16.85 -12.22
C ARG A 271 -33.69 15.68 -13.12
N PHE A 272 -34.25 14.49 -12.88
CA PHE A 272 -33.78 13.23 -13.47
C PHE A 272 -34.73 12.64 -14.52
N HIS A 273 -35.93 13.21 -14.69
CA HIS A 273 -36.95 12.67 -15.60
C HIS A 273 -37.78 13.75 -16.30
N GLY A 274 -37.22 14.95 -16.50
CA GLY A 274 -37.87 16.04 -17.26
C GLY A 274 -39.20 16.53 -16.67
N GLY A 275 -39.43 16.34 -15.37
CA GLY A 275 -40.66 16.68 -14.66
C GLY A 275 -41.75 15.60 -14.73
N VAL A 276 -41.52 14.50 -15.44
CA VAL A 276 -42.51 13.42 -15.58
C VAL A 276 -42.37 12.42 -14.42
N PRO A 277 -43.46 11.97 -13.77
CA PRO A 277 -43.40 10.89 -12.80
C PRO A 277 -43.00 9.56 -13.46
N PRO A 278 -42.01 8.81 -12.92
CA PRO A 278 -41.48 7.59 -13.54
C PRO A 278 -42.30 6.32 -13.25
N GLY A 279 -43.48 6.46 -12.64
CA GLY A 279 -44.30 5.35 -12.14
C GLY A 279 -43.83 4.81 -10.79
N LEU A 280 -44.37 3.65 -10.40
CA LEU A 280 -44.08 2.99 -9.11
C LEU A 280 -42.64 2.49 -9.03
N LEU A 281 -42.10 2.47 -7.81
CA LEU A 281 -40.87 1.78 -7.45
C LEU A 281 -41.06 0.26 -7.62
N VAL A 282 -40.21 -0.35 -8.43
CA VAL A 282 -40.28 -1.79 -8.76
C VAL A 282 -39.07 -2.58 -8.27
N GLU A 283 -38.01 -1.89 -7.82
CA GLU A 283 -36.85 -2.52 -7.20
C GLU A 283 -36.12 -1.54 -6.28
N ALA A 284 -35.67 -2.03 -5.12
CA ALA A 284 -34.77 -1.34 -4.22
C ALA A 284 -33.65 -2.27 -3.79
N GLN A 285 -32.44 -2.04 -4.28
CA GLN A 285 -31.26 -2.82 -3.95
C GLN A 285 -30.43 -2.06 -2.90
N GLY A 286 -30.45 -2.53 -1.66
CA GLY A 286 -29.64 -2.00 -0.55
C GLY A 286 -28.36 -2.80 -0.30
N GLY A 287 -27.54 -2.31 0.65
CA GLY A 287 -26.26 -2.95 1.01
C GLY A 287 -25.17 -2.76 -0.05
N LEU A 288 -25.23 -1.65 -0.81
CA LEU A 288 -24.24 -1.29 -1.83
C LEU A 288 -23.04 -0.49 -1.28
N SER A 289 -23.01 -0.28 0.03
CA SER A 289 -21.91 0.36 0.75
C SER A 289 -21.81 -0.24 2.14
N ASP A 290 -20.70 0.04 2.83
CA ASP A 290 -20.54 -0.24 4.25
C ASP A 290 -21.67 0.39 5.08
N PRO A 291 -22.15 -0.28 6.13
CA PRO A 291 -23.13 0.28 7.06
C PRO A 291 -22.48 1.35 7.96
N HIS A 292 -23.15 2.49 8.06
CA HIS A 292 -22.73 3.59 8.94
C HIS A 292 -23.93 4.18 9.67
N ARG A 293 -23.67 4.84 10.82
CA ARG A 293 -24.66 5.70 11.51
C ARG A 293 -26.03 5.03 11.69
N GLY A 294 -26.08 3.85 12.28
CA GLY A 294 -27.30 3.07 12.48
C GLY A 294 -27.70 2.27 11.24
N GLY A 295 -26.75 1.60 10.59
CA GLY A 295 -27.00 0.66 9.50
C GLY A 295 -27.36 1.28 8.15
N ARG A 296 -27.16 2.60 7.97
CA ARG A 296 -27.44 3.28 6.69
C ARG A 296 -26.46 2.81 5.62
N THR A 297 -27.00 2.43 4.47
CA THR A 297 -26.24 2.01 3.28
C THR A 297 -26.78 2.69 2.02
N VAL A 298 -25.98 2.69 0.95
CA VAL A 298 -26.41 3.16 -0.38
C VAL A 298 -27.47 2.23 -0.96
N PHE A 299 -28.50 2.83 -1.60
CA PHE A 299 -29.56 2.12 -2.30
C PHE A 299 -29.59 2.48 -3.80
N LEU A 300 -29.77 1.47 -4.65
CA LEU A 300 -30.15 1.64 -6.06
C LEU A 300 -31.66 1.41 -6.19
N LEU A 301 -32.38 2.40 -6.70
CA LEU A 301 -33.82 2.36 -6.93
C LEU A 301 -34.13 2.27 -8.42
N ARG A 302 -35.04 1.37 -8.82
CA ARG A 302 -35.58 1.29 -10.18
C ARG A 302 -37.08 1.51 -10.18
N PHE A 303 -37.55 2.37 -11.08
CA PHE A 303 -38.97 2.69 -11.27
C PHE A 303 -39.55 1.99 -12.50
N ALA A 304 -40.88 1.94 -12.59
CA ALA A 304 -41.61 1.25 -13.66
C ALA A 304 -41.27 1.76 -15.08
N SER A 305 -40.92 3.04 -15.21
CA SER A 305 -40.42 3.63 -16.47
C SER A 305 -39.02 3.15 -16.90
N GLY A 306 -38.28 2.48 -16.01
CA GLY A 306 -36.87 2.14 -16.20
C GLY A 306 -35.89 3.17 -15.62
N LEU A 307 -36.37 4.31 -15.09
CA LEU A 307 -35.52 5.26 -14.38
C LEU A 307 -34.79 4.56 -13.22
N ARG A 308 -33.48 4.81 -13.10
CA ARG A 308 -32.63 4.31 -12.02
C ARG A 308 -31.99 5.48 -11.27
N LEU A 309 -32.09 5.47 -9.94
CA LEU A 309 -31.52 6.49 -9.05
C LEU A 309 -30.69 5.85 -7.95
N VAL A 310 -29.55 6.46 -7.63
CA VAL A 310 -28.72 6.08 -6.50
C VAL A 310 -29.02 7.01 -5.33
N TYR A 311 -29.52 6.44 -4.24
CA TYR A 311 -29.71 7.13 -2.97
C TYR A 311 -28.49 6.90 -2.07
N LYS A 312 -27.91 8.00 -1.60
CA LYS A 312 -26.82 7.96 -0.63
C LYS A 312 -27.29 8.62 0.68
N PRO A 313 -27.27 7.91 1.82
CA PRO A 313 -27.71 8.44 3.11
C PRO A 313 -26.66 9.35 3.77
N ARG A 314 -26.04 10.22 2.96
CA ARG A 314 -25.09 11.26 3.33
C ARG A 314 -25.24 12.47 2.39
N PRO A 315 -24.92 13.70 2.82
CA PRO A 315 -24.94 14.86 1.94
C PRO A 315 -24.07 14.62 0.68
N LEU A 316 -24.56 15.07 -0.47
CA LEU A 316 -23.85 15.03 -1.76
C LEU A 316 -23.39 16.41 -2.23
N THR A 317 -23.20 17.33 -1.29
CA THR A 317 -22.82 18.70 -1.58
C THR A 317 -21.44 18.76 -2.22
N ALA A 318 -20.49 17.95 -1.76
CA ALA A 318 -19.15 17.87 -2.32
C ALA A 318 -19.18 17.37 -3.78
N GLU A 319 -19.95 16.32 -4.06
CA GLU A 319 -20.16 15.80 -5.41
C GLU A 319 -20.82 16.84 -6.31
N ALA A 320 -21.87 17.51 -5.85
CA ALA A 320 -22.57 18.54 -6.63
C ALA A 320 -21.63 19.71 -7.00
N VAL A 321 -20.82 20.18 -6.06
CA VAL A 321 -19.82 21.22 -6.32
C VAL A 321 -18.71 20.71 -7.26
N PHE A 322 -18.32 19.43 -7.15
CA PHE A 322 -17.38 18.82 -8.10
C PHE A 322 -17.93 18.82 -9.54
N GLN A 323 -19.22 18.53 -9.75
CA GLN A 323 -19.84 18.63 -11.08
C GLN A 323 -19.82 20.05 -11.65
N GLN A 324 -19.99 21.06 -10.80
CA GLN A 324 -19.87 22.46 -11.18
C GLN A 324 -18.42 22.80 -11.57
N LEU A 325 -17.43 22.28 -10.85
CA LEU A 325 -16.01 22.44 -11.18
C LEU A 325 -15.68 21.78 -12.53
N LEU A 326 -16.19 20.57 -12.80
CA LEU A 326 -16.02 19.92 -14.11
C LEU A 326 -16.60 20.78 -15.24
N SER A 327 -17.82 21.29 -15.07
CA SER A 327 -18.47 22.18 -16.04
C SER A 327 -17.63 23.45 -16.27
N TRP A 328 -17.10 24.02 -15.19
CA TRP A 328 -16.26 25.22 -15.22
C TRP A 328 -14.93 25.00 -15.97
N LEU A 329 -14.31 23.82 -15.81
CA LEU A 329 -13.08 23.42 -16.51
C LEU A 329 -13.36 23.14 -18.00
N ASN A 330 -14.46 22.45 -18.31
CA ASN A 330 -14.89 22.21 -19.69
C ASN A 330 -15.11 23.53 -20.44
N ALA A 331 -15.75 24.51 -19.81
CA ALA A 331 -15.97 25.84 -20.39
C ALA A 331 -14.68 26.64 -20.62
N ARG A 332 -13.54 26.20 -20.03
CA ARG A 332 -12.21 26.83 -20.15
C ARG A 332 -11.28 26.12 -21.12
N GLY A 333 -11.81 25.19 -21.92
CA GLY A 333 -11.05 24.57 -23.00
C GLY A 333 -10.45 23.20 -22.65
N LEU A 334 -10.88 22.55 -21.56
CA LEU A 334 -10.52 21.15 -21.32
C LEU A 334 -10.99 20.28 -22.48
N THR A 335 -10.03 19.71 -23.21
CA THR A 335 -10.30 18.89 -24.41
C THR A 335 -9.54 17.57 -24.31
N PRO A 336 -10.23 16.41 -24.39
CA PRO A 336 -11.69 16.27 -24.46
C PRO A 336 -12.38 16.63 -23.12
N PRO A 337 -13.64 17.08 -23.14
CA PRO A 337 -14.36 17.49 -21.93
C PRO A 337 -14.69 16.30 -21.04
N LEU A 338 -14.69 16.51 -19.72
CA LEU A 338 -15.11 15.52 -18.73
C LEU A 338 -16.64 15.47 -18.66
N ARG A 339 -17.21 14.26 -18.63
CA ARG A 339 -18.66 14.09 -18.49
C ARG A 339 -19.08 14.46 -17.06
N THR A 340 -20.14 15.24 -16.93
CA THR A 340 -20.82 15.50 -15.66
C THR A 340 -21.93 14.49 -15.41
N VAL A 341 -22.31 14.36 -14.15
CA VAL A 341 -23.42 13.52 -13.67
C VAL A 341 -24.41 14.36 -12.90
N GLU A 342 -25.70 14.06 -13.02
CA GLU A 342 -26.73 14.78 -12.26
C GLU A 342 -26.73 14.38 -10.78
N VAL A 343 -26.80 15.39 -9.91
CA VAL A 343 -26.79 15.25 -8.45
C VAL A 343 -27.82 16.18 -7.82
N LEU A 344 -28.60 15.64 -6.89
CA LEU A 344 -29.49 16.39 -6.00
C LEU A 344 -29.02 16.17 -4.55
N SER A 345 -28.31 17.15 -4.00
CA SER A 345 -27.95 17.15 -2.58
C SER A 345 -29.11 17.70 -1.75
N SER A 346 -29.49 16.97 -0.71
CA SER A 346 -30.48 17.36 0.29
C SER A 346 -29.82 17.47 1.67
N ASP A 347 -30.57 17.87 2.70
CA ASP A 347 -30.04 17.96 4.06
C ASP A 347 -29.84 16.57 4.67
N GLY A 348 -28.57 16.17 4.89
CA GLY A 348 -28.19 14.89 5.48
C GLY A 348 -28.14 13.67 4.52
N TYR A 349 -28.53 13.82 3.26
CA TYR A 349 -28.58 12.75 2.25
C TYR A 349 -28.54 13.32 0.82
N GLY A 350 -28.53 12.48 -0.21
CA GLY A 350 -28.72 12.94 -1.58
C GLY A 350 -28.98 11.84 -2.59
N TRP A 351 -29.26 12.28 -3.81
CA TRP A 351 -29.62 11.46 -4.96
C TRP A 351 -28.68 11.73 -6.12
N MET A 352 -28.33 10.68 -6.84
CA MET A 352 -27.42 10.73 -7.98
C MET A 352 -27.99 9.92 -9.13
N GLU A 353 -27.74 10.35 -10.37
CA GLU A 353 -28.07 9.53 -11.53
C GLU A 353 -27.35 8.18 -11.49
N TYR A 354 -28.00 7.13 -11.98
CA TYR A 354 -27.33 5.85 -12.14
C TYR A 354 -26.40 5.89 -13.37
N VAL A 355 -25.11 5.68 -13.14
CA VAL A 355 -24.09 5.66 -14.18
C VAL A 355 -23.91 4.22 -14.68
N GLU A 356 -24.41 3.94 -15.88
CA GLU A 356 -24.29 2.63 -16.52
C GLU A 356 -23.03 2.51 -17.36
N ALA A 357 -22.28 1.42 -17.16
CA ALA A 357 -21.09 1.14 -17.94
C ALA A 357 -21.43 0.80 -19.40
N ALA A 358 -20.59 1.26 -20.32
CA ALA A 358 -20.77 1.04 -21.76
C ALA A 358 -19.42 0.81 -22.45
N PRO A 359 -19.35 -0.03 -23.50
CA PRO A 359 -18.11 -0.26 -24.24
C PRO A 359 -17.74 0.94 -25.11
N CYS A 360 -16.44 1.10 -25.38
CA CYS A 360 -15.90 1.94 -26.45
C CYS A 360 -16.18 1.30 -27.81
N GLN A 361 -16.51 2.12 -28.81
CA GLN A 361 -16.81 1.70 -30.18
C GLN A 361 -15.59 1.78 -31.12
N SER A 362 -14.50 2.43 -30.70
CA SER A 362 -13.28 2.56 -31.51
C SER A 362 -12.02 2.76 -30.66
N ALA A 363 -10.85 2.51 -31.27
CA ALA A 363 -9.56 2.80 -30.65
C ALA A 363 -9.37 4.29 -30.32
N GLU A 364 -10.02 5.19 -31.05
CA GLU A 364 -9.96 6.62 -30.77
C GLU A 364 -10.82 6.99 -29.54
N GLU A 365 -11.97 6.33 -29.33
CA GLU A 365 -12.74 6.46 -28.09
C GLU A 365 -11.94 5.97 -26.87
N VAL A 366 -11.23 4.85 -27.02
CA VAL A 366 -10.29 4.33 -26.01
C VAL A 366 -9.19 5.35 -25.70
N ARG A 367 -8.62 5.99 -26.73
CA ARG A 367 -7.61 7.03 -26.54
C ARG A 367 -8.17 8.24 -25.79
N ARG A 368 -9.37 8.71 -26.15
CA ARG A 368 -10.05 9.82 -25.46
C ARG A 368 -10.45 9.47 -24.03
N PHE A 369 -10.82 8.22 -23.76
CA PHE A 369 -11.04 7.73 -22.40
C PHE A 369 -9.80 7.91 -21.53
N HIS A 370 -8.63 7.49 -22.00
CA HIS A 370 -7.38 7.61 -21.25
C HIS A 370 -6.87 9.06 -21.13
N LEU A 371 -7.12 9.91 -22.13
CA LEU A 371 -6.92 11.36 -21.99
C LEU A 371 -7.75 11.94 -20.83
N ARG A 372 -9.03 11.55 -20.73
CA ARG A 372 -9.89 11.96 -19.61
C ARG A 372 -9.45 11.37 -18.28
N GLN A 373 -8.99 10.13 -18.25
CA GLN A 373 -8.42 9.53 -17.04
C GLN A 373 -7.18 10.29 -16.55
N GLY A 374 -6.27 10.64 -17.47
CA GLY A 374 -5.12 11.47 -17.17
C GLY A 374 -5.53 12.82 -16.58
N ALA A 375 -6.54 13.47 -17.18
CA ALA A 375 -7.11 14.70 -16.63
C ALA A 375 -7.65 14.48 -15.21
N LEU A 376 -8.40 13.41 -14.95
CA LEU A 376 -8.85 13.10 -13.58
C LEU A 376 -7.70 12.91 -12.59
N VAL A 377 -6.59 12.26 -12.98
CA VAL A 377 -5.39 12.16 -12.10
C VAL A 377 -4.90 13.55 -11.68
N ALA A 378 -4.80 14.50 -12.61
CA ALA A 378 -4.36 15.87 -12.30
C ALA A 378 -5.35 16.62 -11.39
N LEU A 379 -6.65 16.42 -11.62
CA LEU A 379 -7.70 17.05 -10.81
C LEU A 379 -7.70 16.52 -9.37
N LEU A 380 -7.66 15.20 -9.21
CA LEU A 380 -7.65 14.54 -7.91
C LEU A 380 -6.38 14.88 -7.12
N TYR A 381 -5.24 15.01 -7.82
CA TYR A 381 -4.03 15.57 -7.24
C TYR A 381 -4.27 16.99 -6.72
N ALA A 382 -4.81 17.91 -7.52
CA ALA A 382 -5.04 19.29 -7.10
C ALA A 382 -6.00 19.42 -5.90
N LEU A 383 -7.02 18.56 -5.80
CA LEU A 383 -8.05 18.59 -4.75
C LEU A 383 -7.72 17.72 -3.52
N ASP A 384 -6.53 17.11 -3.49
CA ASP A 384 -6.02 16.34 -2.36
C ASP A 384 -6.88 15.14 -1.94
N VAL A 385 -7.42 14.45 -2.94
CA VAL A 385 -8.31 13.30 -2.79
C VAL A 385 -7.56 12.04 -2.38
N THR A 386 -8.25 11.11 -1.75
CA THR A 386 -7.76 9.75 -1.44
C THR A 386 -8.89 8.73 -1.62
N ASP A 387 -8.61 7.43 -1.51
CA ASP A 387 -9.64 6.36 -1.50
C ASP A 387 -10.46 6.23 -2.80
N ILE A 388 -9.89 6.56 -3.96
CA ILE A 388 -10.52 6.31 -5.26
C ILE A 388 -10.16 4.89 -5.72
N HIS A 389 -10.87 3.91 -5.18
CA HIS A 389 -10.74 2.51 -5.57
C HIS A 389 -11.42 2.20 -6.90
N TYR A 390 -11.20 0.98 -7.38
CA TYR A 390 -11.77 0.46 -8.63
C TYR A 390 -13.29 0.49 -8.69
N GLU A 391 -14.01 0.29 -7.59
CA GLU A 391 -15.47 0.43 -7.56
C GLU A 391 -15.97 1.88 -7.73
N ASN A 392 -15.12 2.88 -7.48
CA ASN A 392 -15.50 4.30 -7.54
C ASN A 392 -15.38 4.90 -8.94
N LEU A 393 -14.83 4.16 -9.91
CA LEU A 393 -14.70 4.56 -11.30
C LEU A 393 -15.56 3.67 -12.20
N ILE A 394 -16.40 4.28 -13.03
CA ILE A 394 -17.21 3.58 -14.03
C ILE A 394 -16.80 4.01 -15.45
N ALA A 395 -16.58 3.05 -16.32
CA ALA A 395 -16.26 3.26 -17.72
C ALA A 395 -17.53 3.31 -18.58
N VAL A 396 -17.87 4.51 -19.06
CA VAL A 396 -19.08 4.77 -19.86
C VAL A 396 -18.68 5.18 -21.27
N GLY A 397 -18.48 4.21 -22.15
CA GLY A 397 -17.90 4.42 -23.47
C GLY A 397 -16.55 5.10 -23.32
N GLU A 398 -16.38 6.27 -23.95
CA GLU A 398 -15.16 7.08 -23.86
C GLU A 398 -15.03 7.94 -22.59
N HIS A 399 -15.92 7.79 -21.60
CA HIS A 399 -15.96 8.62 -20.39
C HIS A 399 -15.64 7.82 -19.11
N PRO A 400 -14.52 8.13 -18.43
CA PRO A 400 -14.28 7.69 -17.05
C PRO A 400 -15.09 8.58 -16.09
N VAL A 401 -16.00 7.99 -15.33
CA VAL A 401 -16.92 8.72 -14.43
C VAL A 401 -16.68 8.29 -12.98
N LEU A 402 -16.41 9.26 -12.10
CA LEU A 402 -16.26 9.03 -10.66
C LEU A 402 -17.64 9.08 -9.99
N VAL A 403 -18.00 8.01 -9.29
CA VAL A 403 -19.33 7.87 -8.65
C VAL A 403 -19.30 8.04 -7.14
N ASP A 404 -18.12 8.04 -6.51
CA ASP A 404 -17.92 8.41 -5.11
C ASP A 404 -16.73 9.35 -4.95
N LEU A 405 -16.96 10.46 -4.25
CA LEU A 405 -15.99 11.53 -4.02
C LEU A 405 -16.06 12.04 -2.58
N GLU A 406 -16.50 11.20 -1.63
CA GLU A 406 -16.70 11.67 -0.26
C GLU A 406 -15.40 12.06 0.45
N THR A 407 -14.22 11.76 -0.09
CA THR A 407 -12.89 12.00 0.48
C THR A 407 -12.14 13.18 -0.15
N LEU A 408 -12.84 14.08 -0.84
CA LEU A 408 -12.27 15.33 -1.35
C LEU A 408 -11.63 16.15 -0.22
N PHE A 409 -10.51 16.85 -0.51
CA PHE A 409 -9.81 17.71 0.46
C PHE A 409 -9.45 16.99 1.77
N HIS A 410 -8.93 15.75 1.70
CA HIS A 410 -8.68 14.95 2.91
C HIS A 410 -7.62 15.62 3.82
N PRO A 411 -7.94 15.94 5.10
CA PRO A 411 -7.10 16.74 6.00
C PRO A 411 -5.95 15.94 6.65
N HIS A 412 -5.04 16.63 7.37
CA HIS A 412 -3.91 16.01 8.09
C HIS A 412 -3.91 16.33 9.59
N THR A 413 -3.51 15.36 10.41
CA THR A 413 -3.47 15.45 11.88
C THR A 413 -2.11 15.90 12.42
N LEU A 414 -2.14 16.56 13.60
CA LEU A 414 -1.01 17.14 14.35
C LEU A 414 0.19 16.20 14.62
N ALA A 415 -0.04 14.89 14.60
CA ALA A 415 0.97 13.86 14.82
C ALA A 415 1.63 13.36 13.52
N ALA A 416 1.27 13.95 12.38
CA ALA A 416 2.07 13.93 11.17
C ALA A 416 2.88 15.23 11.08
N SER A 417 3.53 15.62 12.19
CA SER A 417 4.43 16.77 12.18
C SER A 417 5.43 16.62 11.03
N ILE A 418 5.97 17.71 10.50
CA ILE A 418 7.00 17.64 9.43
C ILE A 418 8.14 16.67 9.82
N ARG A 419 8.43 16.53 11.13
CA ARG A 419 9.37 15.53 11.68
C ARG A 419 8.90 14.07 11.57
N ASP A 420 7.60 13.81 11.56
CA ASP A 420 7.01 12.48 11.36
C ASP A 420 6.81 12.15 9.88
N VAL A 421 6.55 13.16 9.04
CA VAL A 421 6.60 13.05 7.56
C VAL A 421 8.00 12.72 7.08
N GLU A 422 9.02 13.33 7.68
CA GLU A 422 10.42 12.98 7.45
C GLU A 422 10.71 11.53 7.89
N LYS A 423 10.19 11.09 9.05
CA LYS A 423 10.36 9.73 9.62
C LYS A 423 9.60 8.62 8.93
N GLN A 424 8.56 8.91 8.15
CA GLN A 424 7.72 7.90 7.53
C GLN A 424 7.90 7.90 6.01
N PRO A 425 8.53 6.86 5.42
CA PRO A 425 8.72 6.74 3.97
C PRO A 425 7.42 6.91 3.15
N GLY A 426 6.26 6.60 3.74
CA GLY A 426 4.94 6.74 3.09
C GLY A 426 4.35 8.15 3.07
N ALA A 427 4.86 9.10 3.87
CA ALA A 427 4.31 10.45 3.93
C ALA A 427 4.63 11.27 2.67
N VAL A 428 5.72 10.95 1.98
CA VAL A 428 6.07 11.50 0.66
C VAL A 428 5.01 11.14 -0.37
N LEU A 429 4.51 9.89 -0.36
CA LEU A 429 3.50 9.41 -1.30
C LEU A 429 2.16 10.14 -1.15
N ASN A 430 1.81 10.55 0.08
CA ASN A 430 0.61 11.35 0.37
C ASN A 430 0.65 12.76 -0.23
N GLY A 431 1.81 13.24 -0.67
CA GLY A 431 1.98 14.52 -1.37
C GLY A 431 1.94 14.42 -2.90
N THR A 432 1.62 13.24 -3.45
CA THR A 432 1.76 12.94 -4.89
C THR A 432 0.45 12.51 -5.55
N VAL A 433 0.47 12.37 -6.88
CA VAL A 433 -0.63 11.78 -7.67
C VAL A 433 -1.10 10.40 -7.19
N LEU A 434 -0.25 9.68 -6.46
CA LEU A 434 -0.54 8.33 -5.95
C LEU A 434 -1.53 8.34 -4.78
N LYS A 435 -1.61 9.44 -4.01
CA LYS A 435 -2.50 9.58 -2.85
C LYS A 435 -3.96 9.25 -3.19
N SER A 436 -4.38 9.61 -4.40
CA SER A 436 -5.77 9.46 -4.85
C SER A 436 -6.27 8.01 -4.80
N GLY A 437 -5.40 7.02 -4.92
CA GLY A 437 -5.80 5.62 -5.12
C GLY A 437 -6.19 5.31 -6.57
N LEU A 438 -6.21 6.29 -7.47
CA LEU A 438 -6.57 6.06 -8.87
C LEU A 438 -5.47 5.27 -9.61
N LEU A 439 -4.19 5.61 -9.37
CA LEU A 439 -3.04 4.99 -10.05
C LEU A 439 -2.64 3.64 -9.42
N PRO A 440 -2.06 2.72 -10.21
CA PRO A 440 -1.63 1.40 -9.73
C PRO A 440 -0.67 1.47 -8.53
N GLN A 441 -1.16 1.01 -7.38
CA GLN A 441 -0.40 0.92 -6.14
C GLN A 441 -1.06 -0.12 -5.23
N PRO A 442 -0.52 -1.34 -5.17
CA PRO A 442 -0.96 -2.35 -4.24
C PRO A 442 -0.98 -1.83 -2.81
N ALA A 443 -2.17 -1.85 -2.24
CA ALA A 443 -2.42 -1.36 -0.89
C ALA A 443 -2.11 -2.43 0.16
N TRP A 444 -1.99 -3.70 -0.25
CA TRP A 444 -1.78 -4.81 0.66
C TRP A 444 -0.88 -5.91 0.09
N ARG A 445 -0.18 -6.62 0.98
CA ARG A 445 0.66 -7.77 0.65
C ARG A 445 0.45 -8.93 1.62
N ALA A 446 0.23 -10.11 1.05
CA ALA A 446 0.07 -11.37 1.76
C ALA A 446 1.39 -11.86 2.34
N LYS A 447 1.28 -12.76 3.34
CA LYS A 447 2.44 -13.47 3.89
C LYS A 447 3.14 -14.33 2.84
N ASP A 448 2.42 -14.82 1.84
CA ASP A 448 2.95 -15.59 0.72
C ASP A 448 3.58 -14.72 -0.38
N GLY A 449 3.60 -13.39 -0.18
CA GLY A 449 4.13 -12.43 -1.14
C GLY A 449 3.06 -11.75 -1.99
N THR A 450 1.89 -12.36 -2.19
CA THR A 450 0.84 -11.86 -3.11
C THR A 450 0.41 -10.43 -2.78
N GLU A 451 0.57 -9.53 -3.74
CA GLU A 451 0.03 -8.18 -3.66
C GLU A 451 -1.42 -8.09 -4.11
N VAL A 452 -2.18 -7.21 -3.45
CA VAL A 452 -3.55 -6.87 -3.84
C VAL A 452 -3.62 -5.39 -4.15
N ASP A 453 -4.06 -5.09 -5.37
CA ASP A 453 -4.26 -3.74 -5.89
C ASP A 453 -5.76 -3.41 -5.91
N PHE A 454 -6.14 -2.40 -5.14
CA PHE A 454 -7.50 -1.84 -5.10
C PHE A 454 -7.60 -0.54 -5.92
N SER A 455 -6.51 -0.09 -6.54
CA SER A 455 -6.52 1.13 -7.33
C SER A 455 -7.40 1.01 -8.57
N ALA A 456 -7.95 2.14 -9.00
CA ALA A 456 -8.88 2.12 -10.13
C ALA A 456 -8.25 1.67 -11.46
N LEU A 457 -6.94 1.83 -11.64
CA LEU A 457 -6.24 1.45 -12.87
C LEU A 457 -5.47 0.13 -12.73
N GLY A 458 -5.09 -0.26 -11.51
CA GLY A 458 -4.29 -1.46 -11.24
C GLY A 458 -5.11 -2.69 -10.87
N ALA A 459 -6.29 -2.53 -10.27
CA ALA A 459 -7.10 -3.65 -9.81
C ALA A 459 -7.49 -4.58 -10.97
N GLY A 460 -7.08 -5.85 -10.86
CA GLY A 460 -7.44 -6.93 -11.78
C GLY A 460 -8.53 -7.85 -11.22
N GLU A 461 -9.31 -8.45 -12.12
CA GLU A 461 -10.24 -9.54 -11.81
C GLU A 461 -9.46 -10.81 -11.40
N GLY A 462 -10.03 -11.65 -10.53
CA GLY A 462 -9.37 -12.87 -10.06
C GLY A 462 -8.38 -12.68 -8.90
N GLN A 463 -8.19 -11.45 -8.41
CA GLN A 463 -7.37 -11.21 -7.22
C GLN A 463 -7.99 -11.89 -6.00
N LEU A 464 -7.16 -12.48 -5.15
CA LEU A 464 -7.63 -13.08 -3.90
C LEU A 464 -7.53 -12.09 -2.75
N THR A 465 -8.54 -12.08 -1.89
CA THR A 465 -8.58 -11.24 -0.70
C THR A 465 -7.29 -11.36 0.09
N PRO A 466 -6.81 -10.25 0.64
CA PRO A 466 -5.53 -10.22 1.33
C PRO A 466 -5.49 -11.24 2.49
N LEU A 467 -6.54 -11.24 3.29
CA LEU A 467 -6.71 -12.11 4.43
C LEU A 467 -7.69 -13.23 4.11
N GLY A 468 -7.54 -14.36 4.79
CA GLY A 468 -8.52 -15.44 4.79
C GLY A 468 -9.73 -15.06 5.65
N TYR A 469 -10.88 -14.90 5.01
CA TYR A 469 -12.16 -14.68 5.67
C TYR A 469 -12.74 -16.01 6.17
N LEU A 470 -13.52 -15.94 7.24
CA LEU A 470 -14.20 -17.11 7.79
C LEU A 470 -15.43 -17.42 6.93
N VAL A 471 -15.42 -18.52 6.19
CA VAL A 471 -16.49 -18.92 5.27
C VAL A 471 -17.14 -20.19 5.78
N ALA A 472 -18.46 -20.24 5.77
CA ALA A 472 -19.20 -21.44 6.09
C ALA A 472 -18.98 -22.53 5.01
N THR A 473 -18.88 -23.79 5.42
CA THR A 473 -18.79 -24.97 4.54
C THR A 473 -19.78 -26.03 4.99
N ALA A 474 -20.16 -26.93 4.08
CA ALA A 474 -21.23 -27.92 4.30
C ALA A 474 -22.59 -27.26 4.65
N HIS A 475 -22.95 -26.20 3.92
CA HIS A 475 -24.22 -25.50 4.08
C HIS A 475 -25.41 -26.44 4.00
N GLY A 476 -26.42 -26.20 4.83
CA GLY A 476 -27.65 -27.00 4.80
C GLY A 476 -27.52 -28.39 5.43
N THR A 477 -26.41 -28.69 6.11
CA THR A 477 -26.14 -29.99 6.73
C THR A 477 -25.77 -29.86 8.21
N ASP A 478 -25.92 -30.96 8.97
CA ASP A 478 -25.47 -31.05 10.37
C ASP A 478 -23.93 -31.05 10.53
N GLN A 479 -23.20 -30.91 9.43
CA GLN A 479 -21.74 -30.78 9.37
C GLN A 479 -21.28 -29.33 9.11
N LEU A 480 -22.21 -28.36 9.16
CA LEU A 480 -21.92 -26.93 9.02
C LEU A 480 -20.74 -26.52 9.91
N ARG A 481 -19.72 -25.96 9.28
CA ARG A 481 -18.51 -25.47 9.96
C ARG A 481 -17.98 -24.24 9.24
N PHE A 482 -17.01 -23.57 9.86
CA PHE A 482 -16.37 -22.40 9.26
C PHE A 482 -14.89 -22.64 9.04
N GLU A 483 -14.40 -22.29 7.86
CA GLU A 483 -13.02 -22.43 7.45
C GLU A 483 -12.49 -21.08 6.95
N ARG A 484 -11.21 -20.78 7.22
CA ARG A 484 -10.59 -19.57 6.67
C ARG A 484 -10.19 -19.80 5.22
N ARG A 485 -10.72 -18.99 4.31
CA ARG A 485 -10.39 -19.04 2.87
C ARG A 485 -10.17 -17.62 2.35
N ARG A 486 -9.18 -17.45 1.48
CA ARG A 486 -9.06 -16.23 0.67
C ARG A 486 -10.16 -16.30 -0.39
N MET A 487 -10.88 -15.20 -0.58
CA MET A 487 -12.01 -15.12 -1.52
C MET A 487 -11.57 -14.38 -2.77
N GLU A 488 -12.18 -14.66 -3.90
CA GLU A 488 -11.96 -13.86 -5.11
C GLU A 488 -12.60 -12.47 -4.94
N ILE A 489 -11.86 -11.43 -5.29
CA ILE A 489 -12.32 -10.05 -5.33
C ILE A 489 -13.03 -9.87 -6.68
N PRO A 490 -14.34 -9.57 -6.70
CA PRO A 490 -15.06 -9.34 -7.94
C PRO A 490 -14.47 -8.15 -8.70
N GLY A 491 -14.42 -8.24 -10.04
CA GLY A 491 -14.10 -7.10 -10.89
C GLY A 491 -15.13 -5.98 -10.78
N ALA A 492 -14.77 -4.77 -11.19
CA ALA A 492 -15.70 -3.64 -11.34
C ALA A 492 -15.80 -3.19 -12.80
N ALA A 493 -16.69 -2.23 -13.05
CA ALA A 493 -16.91 -1.66 -14.37
C ALA A 493 -15.99 -0.47 -14.67
N ASN A 494 -14.77 -0.48 -14.14
CA ASN A 494 -13.81 0.63 -14.18
C ASN A 494 -12.92 0.68 -15.42
N ARG A 495 -12.90 -0.40 -16.20
CA ARG A 495 -12.01 -0.56 -17.35
C ARG A 495 -12.77 -0.32 -18.67
N PRO A 496 -12.17 0.41 -19.63
CA PRO A 496 -12.78 0.57 -20.94
C PRO A 496 -12.73 -0.78 -21.66
N ARG A 497 -13.87 -1.16 -22.25
CA ARG A 497 -14.01 -2.39 -23.04
C ARG A 497 -14.17 -2.07 -24.51
N MET A 498 -13.54 -2.85 -25.37
CA MET A 498 -13.70 -2.79 -26.83
C MET A 498 -13.86 -4.21 -27.36
N GLU A 499 -14.87 -4.47 -28.19
CA GLU A 499 -15.17 -5.81 -28.74
C GLU A 499 -15.31 -6.91 -27.65
N GLY A 500 -15.79 -6.53 -26.46
CA GLY A 500 -15.97 -7.44 -25.32
C GLY A 500 -14.71 -7.72 -24.50
N GLN A 501 -13.57 -7.11 -24.83
CA GLN A 501 -12.30 -7.27 -24.12
C GLN A 501 -11.92 -6.00 -23.35
N ASP A 502 -11.35 -6.16 -22.16
CA ASP A 502 -10.75 -5.06 -21.41
C ASP A 502 -9.51 -4.53 -22.16
N VAL A 503 -9.41 -3.22 -22.29
CA VAL A 503 -8.21 -2.59 -22.87
C VAL A 503 -7.16 -2.37 -21.81
N SER A 504 -5.91 -2.73 -22.13
CA SER A 504 -4.76 -2.51 -21.25
C SER A 504 -4.46 -1.02 -21.05
N VAL A 505 -4.42 -0.57 -19.80
CA VAL A 505 -4.01 0.79 -19.42
C VAL A 505 -2.56 1.09 -19.80
N THR A 506 -1.66 0.08 -19.77
CA THR A 506 -0.24 0.28 -20.07
C THR A 506 0.00 0.57 -21.54
N ALA A 507 -0.89 0.10 -22.44
CA ALA A 507 -0.84 0.43 -23.86
C ALA A 507 -1.27 1.87 -24.17
N GLN A 508 -1.93 2.55 -23.23
CA GLN A 508 -2.44 3.92 -23.38
C GLN A 508 -1.74 4.92 -22.44
N ALA A 509 -0.54 4.57 -21.95
CA ALA A 509 0.23 5.39 -21.02
C ALA A 509 0.50 6.81 -21.55
N ASP A 510 0.75 6.95 -22.85
CA ASP A 510 0.99 8.26 -23.48
C ASP A 510 -0.29 9.12 -23.52
N ALA A 511 -1.44 8.55 -23.84
CA ALA A 511 -2.71 9.26 -23.81
C ALA A 511 -3.03 9.74 -22.39
N LEU A 512 -2.78 8.90 -21.38
CA LEU A 512 -2.96 9.24 -19.98
C LEU A 512 -1.99 10.37 -19.54
N ALA A 513 -0.71 10.28 -19.91
CA ALA A 513 0.30 11.31 -19.66
C ALA A 513 -0.04 12.66 -20.33
N GLN A 514 -0.57 12.63 -21.55
CA GLN A 514 -1.03 13.81 -22.28
C GLN A 514 -2.22 14.46 -21.58
N GLY A 515 -3.22 13.66 -21.18
CA GLY A 515 -4.41 14.14 -20.47
C GLY A 515 -4.07 14.78 -19.11
N PHE A 516 -3.17 14.14 -18.36
CA PHE A 516 -2.64 14.69 -17.11
C PHE A 516 -1.99 16.04 -17.34
N SER A 517 -1.10 16.13 -18.32
CA SER A 517 -0.38 17.37 -18.63
C SER A 517 -1.28 18.49 -19.11
N ALA A 518 -2.31 18.15 -19.90
CA ALA A 518 -3.29 19.11 -20.40
C ALA A 518 -4.06 19.75 -19.25
N LEU A 519 -4.65 18.95 -18.35
CA LEU A 519 -5.39 19.52 -17.23
C LEU A 519 -4.47 20.20 -16.21
N TYR A 520 -3.30 19.66 -15.92
CA TYR A 520 -2.34 20.29 -15.02
C TYR A 520 -2.02 21.74 -15.45
N ARG A 521 -1.73 21.93 -16.75
CA ARG A 521 -1.46 23.26 -17.31
C ARG A 521 -2.69 24.17 -17.24
N LEU A 522 -3.88 23.65 -17.52
CA LEU A 522 -5.12 24.41 -17.42
C LEU A 522 -5.39 24.89 -15.98
N LEU A 523 -5.12 24.03 -14.98
CA LEU A 523 -5.21 24.40 -13.56
C LEU A 523 -4.20 25.49 -13.19
N ALA A 524 -2.96 25.39 -13.70
CA ALA A 524 -1.93 26.41 -13.48
C ALA A 524 -2.27 27.75 -14.16
N GLU A 525 -2.83 27.71 -15.38
CA GLU A 525 -3.27 28.88 -16.15
C GLU A 525 -4.40 29.63 -15.45
N HIS A 526 -5.41 28.91 -14.95
CA HIS A 526 -6.57 29.51 -14.27
C HIS A 526 -6.49 29.48 -12.74
N ARG A 527 -5.27 29.34 -12.19
CA ARG A 527 -5.00 29.27 -10.75
C ARG A 527 -5.66 30.41 -9.97
N ASP A 528 -5.50 31.64 -10.42
CA ASP A 528 -6.01 32.80 -9.69
C ASP A 528 -7.54 32.81 -9.65
N ALA A 529 -8.20 32.39 -10.73
CA ALA A 529 -9.66 32.27 -10.79
C ALA A 529 -10.20 31.12 -9.93
N LEU A 530 -9.44 30.01 -9.81
CA LEU A 530 -9.76 28.90 -8.91
C LEU A 530 -9.69 29.33 -7.43
N LEU A 531 -8.65 30.11 -7.09
CA LEU A 531 -8.33 30.51 -5.72
C LEU A 531 -9.07 31.77 -5.24
N ALA A 532 -9.63 32.57 -6.16
CA ALA A 532 -10.32 33.82 -5.86
C ALA A 532 -11.45 33.64 -4.82
N PRO A 533 -11.74 34.68 -4.01
CA PRO A 533 -12.95 34.70 -3.19
C PRO A 533 -14.20 34.49 -4.06
N GLY A 534 -15.04 33.51 -3.70
CA GLY A 534 -16.21 33.12 -4.52
C GLY A 534 -15.86 32.34 -5.79
N GLY A 535 -14.59 31.97 -6.01
CA GLY A 535 -14.18 31.06 -7.08
C GLY A 535 -14.63 29.61 -6.82
N PRO A 536 -14.43 28.70 -7.79
CA PRO A 536 -14.90 27.31 -7.71
C PRO A 536 -14.51 26.56 -6.43
N LEU A 537 -13.33 26.85 -5.87
CA LEU A 537 -12.88 26.17 -4.64
C LEU A 537 -13.61 26.64 -3.38
N ALA A 538 -14.07 27.90 -3.34
CA ALA A 538 -14.80 28.43 -2.20
C ALA A 538 -16.13 27.68 -1.98
N ALA A 539 -16.73 27.15 -3.04
CA ALA A 539 -17.96 26.37 -2.95
C ALA A 539 -17.81 25.06 -2.15
N PHE A 540 -16.58 24.55 -1.97
CA PHE A 540 -16.33 23.35 -1.15
C PHE A 540 -16.20 23.63 0.35
N GLU A 541 -16.06 24.90 0.77
CA GLU A 541 -15.69 25.27 2.15
C GLU A 541 -16.55 24.59 3.22
N HIS A 542 -17.86 24.48 2.96
CA HIS A 542 -18.86 23.90 3.85
C HIS A 542 -19.42 22.56 3.37
N ALA A 543 -18.83 21.95 2.33
CA ALA A 543 -19.28 20.67 1.79
C ALA A 543 -18.72 19.52 2.65
N PRO A 544 -19.54 18.72 3.37
CA PRO A 544 -19.03 17.71 4.28
C PRO A 544 -18.27 16.59 3.54
N VAL A 545 -17.09 16.22 4.04
CA VAL A 545 -16.23 15.17 3.47
C VAL A 545 -15.86 14.13 4.55
N ARG A 546 -15.68 12.87 4.15
CA ARG A 546 -15.26 11.74 4.98
C ARG A 546 -13.75 11.82 5.24
N VAL A 547 -13.37 11.58 6.49
CA VAL A 547 -11.97 11.42 6.90
C VAL A 547 -11.70 9.96 7.24
N LEU A 548 -10.71 9.39 6.58
CA LEU A 548 -10.24 8.02 6.80
C LEU A 548 -9.00 8.01 7.69
N PHE A 549 -9.10 7.39 8.87
CA PHE A 549 -7.96 7.11 9.77
C PHE A 549 -7.47 5.65 9.67
N ARG A 550 -8.37 4.76 9.25
CA ARG A 550 -8.14 3.32 9.04
C ARG A 550 -8.96 2.90 7.82
N GLY A 551 -8.44 1.97 7.02
CA GLY A 551 -9.20 1.39 5.92
C GLY A 551 -10.35 0.51 6.44
N THR A 552 -11.49 0.50 5.73
CA THR A 552 -12.69 -0.27 6.11
C THR A 552 -12.37 -1.73 6.45
N ALA A 553 -11.50 -2.40 5.68
CA ALA A 553 -11.15 -3.80 5.90
C ALA A 553 -10.66 -4.11 7.32
N SER A 554 -10.04 -3.14 8.02
CA SER A 554 -9.64 -3.31 9.42
C SER A 554 -10.86 -3.37 10.35
N TYR A 555 -11.85 -2.52 10.12
CA TYR A 555 -13.09 -2.51 10.90
C TYR A 555 -13.97 -3.73 10.58
N ASP A 556 -14.08 -4.11 9.31
CA ASP A 556 -14.80 -5.32 8.90
C ASP A 556 -14.23 -6.58 9.55
N ALA A 557 -12.91 -6.71 9.58
CA ALA A 557 -12.26 -7.83 10.25
C ALA A 557 -12.58 -7.82 11.75
N LEU A 558 -12.56 -6.65 12.39
CA LEU A 558 -12.93 -6.53 13.81
C LEU A 558 -14.40 -6.90 14.06
N LEU A 559 -15.33 -6.42 13.24
CA LEU A 559 -16.75 -6.75 13.38
C LEU A 559 -17.01 -8.24 13.20
N HIS A 560 -16.52 -8.85 12.11
CA HIS A 560 -16.72 -10.27 11.83
C HIS A 560 -16.09 -11.18 12.89
N GLU A 561 -14.89 -10.86 13.37
CA GLU A 561 -14.25 -11.65 14.41
C GLU A 561 -14.92 -11.42 15.78
N SER A 562 -15.49 -10.23 16.02
CA SER A 562 -16.28 -9.96 17.23
C SER A 562 -17.52 -10.83 17.33
N MET A 563 -18.01 -11.40 16.21
CA MET A 563 -19.17 -12.33 16.14
C MET A 563 -18.82 -13.77 16.57
N HIS A 564 -17.63 -14.02 17.11
CA HIS A 564 -17.27 -15.33 17.66
C HIS A 564 -18.20 -15.69 18.85
N PRO A 565 -18.68 -16.95 19.00
CA PRO A 565 -19.62 -17.33 20.06
C PRO A 565 -19.19 -16.96 21.49
N HIS A 566 -17.88 -17.03 21.78
CA HIS A 566 -17.32 -16.56 23.06
C HIS A 566 -17.54 -15.07 23.34
N ALA A 567 -17.48 -14.21 22.33
CA ALA A 567 -17.76 -12.77 22.45
C ALA A 567 -19.27 -12.47 22.40
N MET A 568 -20.10 -13.42 21.94
CA MET A 568 -21.56 -13.29 21.94
C MET A 568 -22.22 -13.55 23.30
N GLY A 569 -21.47 -14.09 24.28
CA GLY A 569 -21.97 -14.43 25.62
C GLY A 569 -21.92 -13.29 26.65
N ASP A 570 -20.94 -12.39 26.55
CA ASP A 570 -20.74 -11.27 27.49
C ASP A 570 -20.18 -10.05 26.74
N ALA A 571 -20.86 -8.90 26.84
CA ALA A 571 -20.49 -7.69 26.12
C ALA A 571 -19.08 -7.18 26.48
N LEU A 572 -18.59 -7.46 27.69
CA LEU A 572 -17.22 -7.11 28.08
C LEU A 572 -16.17 -7.92 27.29
N ASP A 573 -16.48 -9.16 26.91
CA ASP A 573 -15.57 -9.98 26.11
C ASP A 573 -15.53 -9.50 24.64
N ARG A 574 -16.66 -9.04 24.09
CA ARG A 574 -16.72 -8.37 22.78
C ARG A 574 -15.98 -7.03 22.81
N GLN A 575 -16.14 -6.25 23.87
CA GLN A 575 -15.44 -4.97 24.04
C GLN A 575 -13.91 -5.14 24.11
N ARG A 576 -13.42 -6.13 24.87
CA ARG A 576 -12.00 -6.50 24.87
C ARG A 576 -11.49 -6.83 23.47
N PHE A 577 -12.33 -7.43 22.62
CA PHE A 577 -11.97 -7.73 21.25
C PHE A 577 -11.74 -6.45 20.42
N PHE A 578 -12.57 -5.42 20.58
CA PHE A 578 -12.37 -4.13 19.90
C PHE A 578 -11.13 -3.37 20.39
N ASP A 579 -10.58 -3.68 21.56
CA ASP A 579 -9.32 -3.09 22.03
C ASP A 579 -8.09 -3.46 21.15
N HIS A 580 -8.24 -4.30 20.12
CA HIS A 580 -7.22 -4.42 19.06
C HIS A 580 -7.01 -3.09 18.29
N LEU A 581 -7.94 -2.14 18.35
CA LEU A 581 -7.76 -0.79 17.82
C LEU A 581 -6.52 -0.07 18.40
N TRP A 582 -6.13 -0.42 19.64
CA TRP A 582 -4.95 0.13 20.32
C TRP A 582 -3.62 -0.27 19.66
N LEU A 583 -3.57 -1.33 18.84
CA LEU A 583 -2.36 -1.76 18.13
C LEU A 583 -1.73 -0.61 17.33
N ALA A 584 -2.55 0.19 16.66
CA ALA A 584 -2.07 1.30 15.84
C ALA A 584 -1.65 2.53 16.66
N VAL A 585 -2.04 2.65 17.94
CA VAL A 585 -1.71 3.80 18.80
C VAL A 585 -0.20 3.88 19.05
N LYS A 586 0.50 2.73 19.07
CA LYS A 586 1.96 2.68 19.20
C LYS A 586 2.67 3.53 18.13
N GLU A 587 2.15 3.51 16.92
CA GLU A 587 2.72 4.21 15.75
C GLU A 587 2.03 5.54 15.49
N ARG A 588 0.75 5.66 15.87
CA ARG A 588 -0.11 6.82 15.64
C ARG A 588 -0.85 7.19 16.93
N PRO A 589 -0.18 7.88 17.87
CA PRO A 589 -0.74 8.15 19.21
C PRO A 589 -2.08 8.88 19.20
N TYR A 590 -2.30 9.77 18.22
CA TYR A 590 -3.55 10.51 18.07
C TYR A 590 -4.81 9.62 17.92
N LEU A 591 -4.65 8.37 17.48
CA LEU A 591 -5.78 7.43 17.37
C LEU A 591 -6.42 7.11 18.72
N ALA A 592 -5.68 7.26 19.84
CA ALA A 592 -6.23 7.03 21.18
C ALA A 592 -7.46 7.90 21.47
N ALA A 593 -7.47 9.14 20.96
CA ALA A 593 -8.60 10.06 21.09
C ALA A 593 -9.83 9.63 20.27
N LEU A 594 -9.63 8.84 19.21
CA LEU A 594 -10.71 8.40 18.31
C LEU A 594 -11.36 7.09 18.75
N ILE A 595 -10.61 6.22 19.45
CA ILE A 595 -11.05 4.88 19.86
C ILE A 595 -12.41 4.87 20.58
N PRO A 596 -12.74 5.79 21.51
CA PRO A 596 -14.06 5.80 22.14
C PRO A 596 -15.22 5.96 21.14
N PHE A 597 -15.02 6.73 20.06
CA PHE A 597 -16.02 6.90 19.01
C PHE A 597 -16.05 5.70 18.06
N GLU A 598 -14.88 5.16 17.71
CA GLU A 598 -14.77 3.91 16.93
C GLU A 598 -15.51 2.77 17.64
N HIS A 599 -15.30 2.64 18.96
CA HIS A 599 -15.96 1.65 19.80
C HIS A 599 -17.48 1.80 19.79
N GLU A 600 -17.97 3.03 19.89
CA GLU A 600 -19.40 3.34 19.92
C GLU A 600 -20.13 2.86 18.65
N GLU A 601 -19.51 3.05 17.48
CA GLU A 601 -20.07 2.63 16.19
C GLU A 601 -19.91 1.12 15.98
N LEU A 602 -18.74 0.55 16.29
CA LEU A 602 -18.50 -0.90 16.18
C LEU A 602 -19.43 -1.73 17.07
N GLN A 603 -19.78 -1.24 18.27
CA GLN A 603 -20.72 -1.94 19.15
C GLN A 603 -22.12 -2.06 18.53
N ARG A 604 -22.52 -1.14 17.66
CA ARG A 604 -23.79 -1.17 16.92
C ARG A 604 -23.70 -1.97 15.61
N GLY A 605 -22.50 -2.46 15.27
CA GLY A 605 -22.20 -3.13 14.02
C GLY A 605 -21.99 -2.20 12.83
N ASP A 606 -21.77 -0.91 13.08
CA ASP A 606 -21.42 0.06 12.05
C ASP A 606 -19.91 0.16 11.85
N ILE A 607 -19.50 0.50 10.64
CA ILE A 607 -18.13 0.93 10.35
C ILE A 607 -17.97 2.38 10.83
N PRO A 608 -16.96 2.69 11.67
CA PRO A 608 -16.75 4.05 12.15
C PRO A 608 -16.60 5.07 11.02
N ARG A 609 -17.30 6.19 11.13
CA ARG A 609 -17.33 7.22 10.09
C ARG A 609 -17.05 8.60 10.65
N PHE A 610 -15.97 9.22 10.21
CA PHE A 610 -15.62 10.59 10.58
C PHE A 610 -15.86 11.57 9.43
N THR A 611 -16.31 12.78 9.76
CA THR A 611 -16.56 13.88 8.81
C THR A 611 -15.74 15.10 9.17
N ALA A 612 -15.27 15.84 8.17
CA ALA A 612 -14.75 17.20 8.30
C ALA A 612 -15.42 18.14 7.29
N LEU A 613 -15.24 19.44 7.48
CA LEU A 613 -15.54 20.45 6.45
C LEU A 613 -14.21 20.91 5.84
N PRO A 614 -14.08 21.02 4.51
CA PRO A 614 -12.84 21.43 3.87
C PRO A 614 -12.28 22.76 4.38
N GLY A 615 -13.13 23.71 4.79
CA GLY A 615 -12.72 24.99 5.37
C GLY A 615 -12.36 24.95 6.88
N SER A 616 -12.58 23.83 7.58
CA SER A 616 -12.40 23.73 9.03
C SER A 616 -11.25 22.82 9.44
N LYS A 617 -10.76 23.01 10.67
CA LYS A 617 -9.80 22.12 11.36
C LYS A 617 -10.49 21.10 12.28
N ASP A 618 -11.81 21.15 12.35
CA ASP A 618 -12.61 20.33 13.24
C ASP A 618 -12.93 18.96 12.64
N LEU A 619 -13.23 18.01 13.53
CA LEU A 619 -13.66 16.67 13.19
C LEU A 619 -14.99 16.35 13.87
N TRP A 620 -15.85 15.60 13.18
CA TRP A 620 -17.09 15.07 13.73
C TRP A 620 -17.13 13.56 13.63
N SER A 621 -17.53 12.88 14.71
CA SER A 621 -17.79 11.44 14.70
C SER A 621 -19.09 11.10 13.96
N GLY A 622 -19.34 9.81 13.69
CA GLY A 622 -20.58 9.39 13.04
C GLY A 622 -21.83 9.63 13.89
N ALA A 623 -21.66 9.66 15.22
CA ALA A 623 -22.69 10.06 16.18
C ALA A 623 -22.85 11.59 16.31
N GLY A 624 -22.13 12.39 15.51
CA GLY A 624 -22.23 13.85 15.51
C GLY A 624 -21.47 14.55 16.64
N ARG A 625 -20.59 13.84 17.37
CA ARG A 625 -19.76 14.48 18.41
C ARG A 625 -18.66 15.31 17.78
N HIS A 626 -18.50 16.54 18.25
CA HIS A 626 -17.54 17.52 17.75
C HIS A 626 -16.20 17.42 18.48
N LEU A 627 -15.11 17.37 17.70
CA LEU A 627 -13.73 17.46 18.15
C LEU A 627 -13.12 18.73 17.53
N PRO A 628 -13.04 19.83 18.30
CA PRO A 628 -12.50 21.10 17.79
C PRO A 628 -11.00 21.03 17.54
N ASP A 629 -10.52 21.75 16.53
CA ASP A 629 -9.10 21.95 16.21
C ASP A 629 -8.29 20.62 16.17
N PHE A 630 -8.90 19.57 15.61
CA PHE A 630 -8.28 18.24 15.53
C PHE A 630 -7.15 18.17 14.48
N PHE A 631 -7.25 18.97 13.42
CA PHE A 631 -6.29 19.03 12.31
C PHE A 631 -5.40 20.28 12.39
N ASP A 632 -4.17 20.19 11.88
CA ASP A 632 -3.25 21.35 11.79
C ASP A 632 -3.73 22.38 10.78
N ASP A 633 -4.18 21.86 9.64
CA ASP A 633 -4.61 22.60 8.47
C ASP A 633 -5.93 22.03 7.98
N SER A 634 -6.78 22.92 7.46
CA SER A 634 -7.99 22.50 6.78
C SER A 634 -7.65 21.89 5.42
N GLY A 635 -8.51 21.00 4.93
CA GLY A 635 -8.33 20.35 3.63
C GLY A 635 -8.25 21.35 2.47
N LEU A 636 -9.02 22.43 2.56
CA LEU A 636 -9.06 23.50 1.55
C LEU A 636 -7.75 24.28 1.51
N GLU A 637 -7.15 24.62 2.66
CA GLU A 637 -5.86 25.32 2.68
C GLU A 637 -4.74 24.49 2.06
N ARG A 638 -4.78 23.17 2.23
CA ARG A 638 -3.83 22.27 1.59
C ARG A 638 -3.97 22.27 0.07
N ALA A 639 -5.19 22.16 -0.44
CA ALA A 639 -5.46 22.27 -1.87
C ALA A 639 -5.05 23.64 -2.43
N ARG A 640 -5.30 24.73 -1.68
CA ARG A 640 -4.83 26.09 -2.05
C ARG A 640 -3.31 26.15 -2.17
N ARG A 641 -2.57 25.61 -1.20
CA ARG A 641 -1.09 25.55 -1.26
C ARG A 641 -0.60 24.72 -2.44
N ARG A 642 -1.24 23.58 -2.73
CA ARG A 642 -0.89 22.73 -3.88
C ARG A 642 -1.11 23.45 -5.20
N LEU A 643 -2.26 24.08 -5.37
CA LEU A 643 -2.55 24.89 -6.56
C LEU A 643 -1.59 26.06 -6.71
N THR A 644 -1.26 26.72 -5.60
CA THR A 644 -0.25 27.80 -5.61
C THR A 644 1.12 27.28 -6.04
N GLY A 645 1.50 26.09 -5.59
CA GLY A 645 2.77 25.42 -5.89
C GLY A 645 2.87 24.75 -7.26
N LEU A 646 1.81 24.76 -8.10
CA LEU A 646 1.91 24.20 -9.45
C LEU A 646 3.01 24.92 -10.25
N SER A 647 3.92 24.12 -10.79
CA SER A 647 5.13 24.59 -11.46
C SER A 647 5.58 23.55 -12.49
N PRO A 648 6.46 23.92 -13.46
CA PRO A 648 7.03 22.96 -14.39
C PRO A 648 7.73 21.78 -13.68
N ASP A 649 8.48 22.05 -12.61
CA ASP A 649 9.18 20.99 -11.85
C ASP A 649 8.21 20.04 -11.14
N ASP A 650 7.12 20.58 -10.56
CA ASP A 650 6.09 19.73 -9.96
C ASP A 650 5.34 18.90 -11.01
N HIS A 651 4.99 19.50 -12.16
CA HIS A 651 4.40 18.79 -13.28
C HIS A 651 5.28 17.60 -13.71
N GLU A 652 6.58 17.83 -13.87
CA GLU A 652 7.55 16.81 -14.24
C GLU A 652 7.66 15.68 -13.22
N ARG A 653 7.66 16.01 -11.91
CA ARG A 653 7.65 15.01 -10.83
C ARG A 653 6.41 14.15 -10.89
N GLN A 654 5.23 14.77 -10.87
CA GLN A 654 3.97 14.05 -10.81
C GLN A 654 3.77 13.18 -12.07
N LEU A 655 4.18 13.68 -13.24
CA LEU A 655 4.16 12.92 -14.49
C LEU A 655 5.13 11.74 -14.46
N GLY A 656 6.33 11.91 -13.89
CA GLY A 656 7.28 10.82 -13.68
C GLY A 656 6.69 9.70 -12.83
N LEU A 657 6.06 10.04 -11.71
CA LEU A 657 5.42 9.06 -10.81
C LEU A 657 4.27 8.31 -11.47
N LEU A 658 3.45 9.01 -12.24
CA LEU A 658 2.39 8.43 -13.04
C LEU A 658 2.95 7.39 -14.02
N ARG A 659 4.04 7.72 -14.72
CA ARG A 659 4.73 6.78 -15.62
C ARG A 659 5.33 5.60 -14.87
N SER A 660 5.96 5.82 -13.72
CA SER A 660 6.51 4.74 -12.89
C SER A 660 5.41 3.79 -12.39
N ALA A 661 4.26 4.32 -11.96
CA ALA A 661 3.12 3.49 -11.52
C ALA A 661 2.61 2.58 -12.66
N LEU A 662 2.54 3.09 -13.89
CA LEU A 662 2.17 2.29 -15.06
C LEU A 662 3.29 1.31 -15.47
N GLY A 663 4.55 1.72 -15.40
CA GLY A 663 5.71 0.89 -15.70
C GLY A 663 5.78 -0.36 -14.82
N ARG A 664 5.42 -0.21 -13.53
CA ARG A 664 5.26 -1.35 -12.61
C ARG A 664 4.27 -2.39 -13.14
N VAL A 665 3.07 -1.98 -13.56
CA VAL A 665 2.04 -2.90 -14.06
C VAL A 665 2.54 -3.66 -15.29
N ARG A 666 3.26 -2.96 -16.19
CA ARG A 666 3.86 -3.57 -17.37
C ARG A 666 4.89 -4.64 -17.00
N LEU A 667 5.81 -4.34 -16.08
CA LEU A 667 6.84 -5.29 -15.64
C LEU A 667 6.28 -6.48 -14.85
N ALA A 668 5.15 -6.32 -14.18
CA ALA A 668 4.47 -7.42 -13.51
C ALA A 668 3.80 -8.39 -14.51
N ALA A 669 3.36 -7.88 -15.67
CA ALA A 669 2.67 -8.68 -16.68
C ALA A 669 3.61 -9.49 -17.58
N SER A 670 4.82 -9.00 -17.85
CA SER A 670 5.82 -9.67 -18.67
C SER A 670 7.23 -9.28 -18.23
N PRO A 671 8.22 -10.18 -18.29
CA PRO A 671 9.62 -9.79 -18.24
C PRO A 671 9.85 -8.72 -19.32
N GLY A 672 10.14 -7.49 -18.90
CA GLY A 672 10.34 -6.37 -19.82
C GLY A 672 11.54 -6.60 -20.73
N ASP A 673 11.55 -5.98 -21.90
CA ASP A 673 12.66 -6.11 -22.83
C ASP A 673 13.87 -5.32 -22.34
N ARG A 674 15.06 -5.84 -22.61
CA ARG A 674 16.28 -5.05 -22.44
C ARG A 674 16.29 -3.93 -23.48
N PRO A 675 16.37 -2.66 -23.08
CA PRO A 675 16.34 -1.56 -24.02
C PRO A 675 17.52 -1.62 -25.00
N ARG A 676 17.21 -1.30 -26.27
CA ARG A 676 18.15 -1.23 -27.38
C ARG A 676 17.74 -0.10 -28.32
N TYR A 677 18.71 0.43 -29.05
CA TYR A 677 18.49 1.44 -30.08
C TYR A 677 19.47 1.25 -31.24
N PRO A 678 19.15 1.75 -32.45
CA PRO A 678 20.05 1.69 -33.59
C PRO A 678 21.26 2.61 -33.36
N PHE A 679 22.31 2.07 -32.74
CA PHE A 679 23.56 2.79 -32.50
C PHE A 679 24.31 3.05 -33.82
N ARG A 680 24.86 4.25 -33.94
CA ARG A 680 25.71 4.65 -35.06
C ARG A 680 26.95 5.35 -34.53
N GLU A 681 28.13 4.88 -34.96
CA GLU A 681 29.41 5.53 -34.68
C GLU A 681 29.56 6.73 -35.63
N PRO A 682 29.55 7.98 -35.12
CA PRO A 682 29.75 9.16 -35.94
C PRO A 682 31.21 9.27 -36.41
N PRO A 683 31.46 9.96 -37.54
CA PRO A 683 32.81 10.12 -38.07
C PRO A 683 33.68 11.04 -37.20
N ALA A 684 33.07 12.02 -36.51
CA ALA A 684 33.78 12.99 -35.68
C ALA A 684 33.69 12.60 -34.19
N PRO A 685 34.79 12.74 -33.42
CA PRO A 685 34.76 12.60 -31.97
C PRO A 685 33.84 13.63 -31.29
N ALA A 686 33.17 13.24 -30.21
CA ALA A 686 32.40 14.18 -29.38
C ALA A 686 33.30 15.22 -28.71
N HIS A 687 32.85 16.48 -28.71
CA HIS A 687 33.54 17.54 -28.00
C HIS A 687 33.22 17.49 -26.48
N PRO A 688 34.20 17.71 -25.59
CA PRO A 688 33.98 17.76 -24.14
C PRO A 688 32.82 18.68 -23.70
N ASP A 689 32.68 19.85 -24.34
CA ASP A 689 31.58 20.79 -24.02
C ASP A 689 30.19 20.22 -24.33
N ALA A 690 30.06 19.42 -25.38
CA ALA A 690 28.78 18.78 -25.72
C ALA A 690 28.41 17.70 -24.69
N LEU A 691 29.41 16.94 -24.23
CA LEU A 691 29.26 15.94 -23.17
C LEU A 691 28.89 16.61 -21.84
N LEU A 692 29.56 17.70 -21.47
CA LEU A 692 29.23 18.47 -20.26
C LEU A 692 27.82 19.08 -20.33
N ALA A 693 27.44 19.63 -21.48
CA ALA A 693 26.09 20.17 -21.69
C ALA A 693 25.01 19.09 -21.59
N ALA A 694 25.29 17.88 -22.08
CA ALA A 694 24.38 16.74 -21.93
C ALA A 694 24.31 16.26 -20.47
N ALA A 695 25.44 16.15 -19.77
CA ALA A 695 25.48 15.81 -18.34
C ALA A 695 24.68 16.82 -17.50
N ARG A 696 24.80 18.11 -17.82
CA ARG A 696 24.02 19.18 -17.19
C ARG A 696 22.52 19.00 -17.37
N ARG A 697 22.04 18.70 -18.58
CA ARG A 697 20.60 18.43 -18.85
C ARG A 697 20.08 17.23 -18.07
N VAL A 698 20.87 16.17 -17.95
CA VAL A 698 20.51 14.99 -17.13
C VAL A 698 20.44 15.38 -15.66
N GLY A 699 21.40 16.19 -15.17
CA GLY A 699 21.37 16.75 -13.83
C GLY A 699 20.13 17.61 -13.57
N GLU A 700 19.72 18.44 -14.54
CA GLU A 700 18.50 19.26 -14.47
C GLU A 700 17.26 18.37 -14.27
N ARG A 701 17.13 17.31 -15.07
CA ARG A 701 16.07 16.31 -14.92
C ARG A 701 16.11 15.63 -13.55
N LEU A 702 17.29 15.25 -13.07
CA LEU A 702 17.46 14.62 -11.76
C LEU A 702 17.03 15.57 -10.63
N VAL A 703 17.38 16.85 -10.67
CA VAL A 703 16.93 17.86 -9.69
C VAL A 703 15.42 18.08 -9.77
N ALA A 704 14.85 18.17 -10.98
CA ALA A 704 13.42 18.34 -11.16
C ALA A 704 12.62 17.22 -10.49
N LEU A 705 13.10 15.96 -10.59
CA LEU A 705 12.50 14.78 -9.96
C LEU A 705 12.61 14.73 -8.42
N SER A 706 13.36 15.65 -7.80
CA SER A 706 13.61 15.64 -6.36
C SER A 706 12.46 16.24 -5.54
N PHE A 707 12.18 15.61 -4.41
CA PHE A 707 11.32 16.17 -3.37
C PHE A 707 12.19 16.92 -2.36
N THR A 708 11.84 18.19 -2.12
CA THR A 708 12.60 19.07 -1.23
C THR A 708 11.73 19.61 -0.08
N GLY A 709 12.30 19.68 1.12
CA GLY A 709 11.62 20.17 2.31
C GLY A 709 12.56 20.20 3.51
N ALA A 710 12.51 21.25 4.34
CA ALA A 710 13.40 21.45 5.49
C ALA A 710 14.92 21.31 5.18
N GLY A 711 15.31 21.57 3.93
CA GLY A 711 16.67 21.36 3.45
C GLY A 711 17.00 19.91 3.07
N HIS A 712 16.11 18.94 3.19
CA HIS A 712 16.32 17.59 2.69
C HIS A 712 16.01 17.50 1.19
N SER A 713 16.68 16.59 0.49
CA SER A 713 16.38 16.21 -0.89
C SER A 713 16.31 14.69 -0.98
N HIS A 714 15.25 14.15 -1.58
CA HIS A 714 15.11 12.72 -1.82
C HIS A 714 14.32 12.45 -3.11
N TRP A 715 14.34 11.19 -3.55
CA TRP A 715 13.71 10.73 -4.78
C TRP A 715 12.86 9.48 -4.51
N LEU A 716 11.98 9.18 -5.46
CA LEU A 716 11.30 7.90 -5.54
C LEU A 716 11.91 7.09 -6.69
N SER A 717 12.04 5.77 -6.51
CA SER A 717 12.51 4.84 -7.54
C SER A 717 11.67 3.56 -7.50
N LEU A 718 11.68 2.82 -8.60
CA LEU A 718 11.16 1.47 -8.66
C LEU A 718 12.24 0.49 -8.22
N GLU A 719 11.99 -0.21 -7.13
CA GLU A 719 12.88 -1.25 -6.60
C GLU A 719 12.20 -2.61 -6.69
N MET A 720 12.97 -3.64 -7.06
CA MET A 720 12.52 -5.01 -7.04
C MET A 720 12.73 -5.59 -5.64
N SER A 721 11.66 -6.11 -5.04
CA SER A 721 11.70 -6.74 -3.72
C SER A 721 12.22 -8.19 -3.79
N ASP A 722 12.52 -8.78 -2.62
CA ASP A 722 13.00 -10.17 -2.50
C ASP A 722 12.06 -11.22 -3.14
N THR A 723 10.77 -10.90 -3.34
CA THR A 723 9.81 -11.78 -4.03
C THR A 723 9.69 -11.47 -5.52
N LYS A 724 10.64 -10.75 -6.11
CA LYS A 724 10.70 -10.35 -7.53
C LYS A 724 9.56 -9.41 -7.97
N GLU A 725 8.96 -8.67 -7.05
CA GLU A 725 7.92 -7.67 -7.34
C GLU A 725 8.50 -6.25 -7.39
N TRP A 726 8.06 -5.43 -8.35
CA TRP A 726 8.45 -4.03 -8.47
C TRP A 726 7.61 -3.12 -7.57
N ARG A 727 8.25 -2.22 -6.83
CA ARG A 727 7.58 -1.26 -5.94
C ARG A 727 8.16 0.12 -6.07
N LEU A 728 7.29 1.12 -6.09
CA LEU A 728 7.73 2.50 -5.96
C LEU A 728 8.02 2.79 -4.49
N VAL A 729 9.27 3.12 -4.21
CA VAL A 729 9.77 3.38 -2.85
C VAL A 729 10.66 4.61 -2.84
N GLN A 730 10.88 5.16 -1.65
CA GLN A 730 11.92 6.15 -1.47
C GLN A 730 13.28 5.52 -1.70
N VAL A 731 14.13 6.18 -2.49
CA VAL A 731 15.47 5.68 -2.80
C VAL A 731 16.23 5.31 -1.53
N GLY A 732 16.91 4.17 -1.58
CA GLY A 732 17.77 3.65 -0.53
C GLY A 732 18.94 4.57 -0.14
N VAL A 733 19.74 4.12 0.82
CA VAL A 733 20.99 4.79 1.23
C VAL A 733 22.21 4.26 0.48
N ASP A 734 22.03 3.21 -0.32
CA ASP A 734 23.08 2.54 -1.07
C ASP A 734 23.69 3.43 -2.16
N PHE A 735 24.75 2.93 -2.79
CA PHE A 735 25.46 3.63 -3.86
C PHE A 735 24.92 3.26 -5.25
N TYR A 736 24.29 2.09 -5.40
CA TYR A 736 23.81 1.56 -6.67
C TYR A 736 22.64 2.37 -7.25
N GLN A 737 21.57 2.52 -6.47
CA GLN A 737 20.37 3.29 -6.83
C GLN A 737 20.03 4.36 -5.79
N GLY A 738 20.68 4.32 -4.63
CA GLY A 738 20.39 5.16 -3.47
C GLY A 738 21.02 6.56 -3.47
N LEU A 739 20.78 7.24 -2.35
CA LEU A 739 21.16 8.63 -2.09
C LEU A 739 22.67 8.87 -2.16
N SER A 740 23.49 7.88 -1.79
CA SER A 740 24.95 8.03 -1.76
C SER A 740 25.51 8.29 -3.17
N GLY A 741 25.05 7.53 -4.17
CA GLY A 741 25.44 7.73 -5.56
C GLY A 741 24.87 9.02 -6.14
N ILE A 742 23.60 9.31 -5.89
CA ILE A 742 22.92 10.52 -6.37
C ILE A 742 23.60 11.79 -5.83
N ALA A 743 23.88 11.83 -4.52
CA ALA A 743 24.52 12.98 -3.87
C ALA A 743 25.90 13.26 -4.47
N LEU A 744 26.70 12.22 -4.70
CA LEU A 744 28.04 12.36 -5.27
C LEU A 744 28.00 12.95 -6.68
N VAL A 745 27.15 12.43 -7.56
CA VAL A 745 27.06 12.92 -8.94
C VAL A 745 26.56 14.36 -9.01
N LEU A 746 25.55 14.71 -8.22
CA LEU A 746 25.06 16.09 -8.13
C LEU A 746 26.14 17.04 -7.59
N ALA A 747 26.96 16.58 -6.64
CA ALA A 747 28.07 17.38 -6.13
C ALA A 747 29.14 17.61 -7.20
N GLN A 748 29.51 16.56 -7.96
CA GLN A 748 30.45 16.65 -9.09
C GLN A 748 29.93 17.61 -10.18
N LEU A 749 28.65 17.51 -10.54
CA LEU A 749 28.00 18.43 -11.47
C LEU A 749 28.06 19.87 -10.98
N GLY A 750 27.72 20.12 -9.71
CA GLY A 750 27.79 21.47 -9.13
C GLY A 750 29.20 22.05 -9.15
N ALA A 751 30.22 21.24 -8.83
CA ALA A 751 31.61 21.66 -8.84
C ALA A 751 32.15 21.96 -10.25
N LEU A 752 31.68 21.25 -11.28
CA LEU A 752 32.12 21.43 -12.66
C LEU A 752 31.39 22.56 -13.39
N THR A 753 30.09 22.70 -13.14
CA THR A 753 29.22 23.70 -13.81
C THR A 753 29.16 25.03 -13.06
N GLY A 754 29.46 25.04 -11.77
CA GLY A 754 29.28 26.21 -10.90
C GLY A 754 27.82 26.49 -10.51
N GLU A 755 26.88 25.61 -10.87
CA GLU A 755 25.46 25.83 -10.63
C GLU A 755 25.01 25.41 -9.22
N ALA A 756 24.56 26.39 -8.45
CA ALA A 756 24.19 26.19 -7.04
C ALA A 756 23.09 25.14 -6.81
N ARG A 757 22.16 24.97 -7.76
CA ARG A 757 21.06 24.00 -7.64
C ARG A 757 21.53 22.56 -7.48
N PHE A 758 22.61 22.16 -8.19
CA PHE A 758 23.16 20.81 -8.07
C PHE A 758 23.82 20.60 -6.72
N THR A 759 24.63 21.57 -6.27
CA THR A 759 25.25 21.52 -4.94
C THR A 759 24.21 21.53 -3.82
N GLN A 760 23.13 22.30 -3.94
CA GLN A 760 22.04 22.33 -2.96
C GLN A 760 21.32 20.99 -2.88
N ALA A 761 20.96 20.39 -4.02
CA ALA A 761 20.34 19.08 -4.08
C ALA A 761 21.27 17.98 -3.52
N ALA A 762 22.57 18.02 -3.85
CA ALA A 762 23.57 17.11 -3.29
C ALA A 762 23.67 17.21 -1.76
N ARG A 763 23.72 18.43 -1.22
CA ARG A 763 23.74 18.65 0.23
C ARG A 763 22.43 18.24 0.90
N GLY A 764 21.29 18.42 0.23
CA GLY A 764 20.00 17.93 0.71
C GLY A 764 19.92 16.41 0.74
N ALA A 765 20.46 15.73 -0.27
CA ALA A 765 20.57 14.27 -0.33
C ALA A 765 21.47 13.74 0.78
N LEU A 766 22.60 14.39 1.04
CA LEU A 766 23.50 14.04 2.13
C LEU A 766 22.85 14.21 3.51
N ARG A 767 22.16 15.34 3.75
CA ARG A 767 21.39 15.52 5.00
C ARG A 767 20.36 14.41 5.21
N HIS A 768 19.67 14.03 4.14
CA HIS A 768 18.68 12.96 4.19
C HIS A 768 19.30 11.58 4.44
N LEU A 769 20.43 11.31 3.79
CA LEU A 769 21.24 10.11 4.01
C LEU A 769 21.67 9.99 5.49
N THR A 770 22.29 11.03 6.05
CA THR A 770 22.75 11.04 7.45
C THR A 770 21.60 10.83 8.42
N TRP A 771 20.49 11.55 8.22
CA TRP A 771 19.29 11.42 9.05
C TRP A 771 18.72 9.99 9.04
N ARG A 772 18.67 9.32 7.87
CA ARG A 772 18.23 7.91 7.77
C ARG A 772 19.17 6.96 8.51
N LEU A 773 20.48 7.17 8.39
CA LEU A 773 21.49 6.33 9.04
C LEU A 773 21.46 6.49 10.56
N GLU A 774 21.21 7.70 11.09
CA GLU A 774 21.04 7.93 12.52
C GLU A 774 19.76 7.29 13.07
N ALA A 775 18.67 7.37 12.32
CA ALA A 775 17.37 6.83 12.76
C ALA A 775 17.31 5.30 12.74
N ALA A 776 17.96 4.66 11.76
CA ALA A 776 17.86 3.21 11.56
C ALA A 776 19.14 2.60 10.94
N PRO A 777 20.30 2.71 11.61
CA PRO A 777 21.57 2.21 11.07
C PRO A 777 21.54 0.70 10.79
N MET A 778 20.71 -0.03 11.55
CA MET A 778 20.57 -1.48 11.40
C MET A 778 19.92 -1.93 10.08
N GLN A 779 19.28 -1.03 9.33
CA GLN A 779 18.62 -1.35 8.07
C GLN A 779 19.59 -1.55 6.89
N VAL A 780 20.84 -1.07 7.00
CA VAL A 780 21.88 -1.35 6.01
C VAL A 780 22.38 -2.79 6.23
N ARG A 781 22.01 -3.68 5.30
CA ARG A 781 22.32 -5.12 5.39
C ARG A 781 23.68 -5.48 4.80
N GLY A 782 24.00 -4.97 3.60
CA GLY A 782 25.26 -5.27 2.91
C GLY A 782 26.44 -4.43 3.39
N VAL A 783 27.65 -4.89 3.10
CA VAL A 783 28.91 -4.19 3.42
C VAL A 783 29.64 -3.67 2.18
N GLY A 784 29.31 -4.17 0.99
CA GLY A 784 29.98 -3.87 -0.28
C GLY A 784 29.78 -2.45 -0.83
N ILE A 785 30.34 -2.21 -2.02
CA ILE A 785 30.39 -0.87 -2.63
C ILE A 785 29.06 -0.43 -3.24
N LEU A 786 28.26 -1.36 -3.75
CA LEU A 786 27.00 -1.05 -4.44
C LEU A 786 25.85 -0.98 -3.45
N ASN A 787 25.67 -2.06 -2.69
CA ASN A 787 24.49 -2.29 -1.84
C ASN A 787 24.85 -2.34 -0.34
N GLY A 788 25.79 -1.50 0.09
CA GLY A 788 26.30 -1.60 1.45
C GLY A 788 27.09 -0.40 1.95
N TRP A 789 27.66 -0.59 3.13
CA TRP A 789 28.41 0.43 3.84
C TRP A 789 29.66 0.94 3.10
N GLY A 790 30.34 0.09 2.34
CA GLY A 790 31.50 0.49 1.54
C GLY A 790 31.17 1.65 0.60
N GLY A 791 30.02 1.60 -0.06
CA GLY A 791 29.55 2.66 -0.96
C GLY A 791 29.22 3.97 -0.25
N ILE A 792 28.66 3.87 0.95
CA ILE A 792 28.36 5.03 1.81
C ILE A 792 29.66 5.73 2.21
N LEU A 793 30.65 4.98 2.72
CA LEU A 793 31.97 5.53 3.08
C LEU A 793 32.66 6.15 1.87
N TYR A 794 32.59 5.48 0.73
CA TYR A 794 33.17 5.95 -0.53
C TYR A 794 32.56 7.30 -0.94
N ALA A 795 31.23 7.42 -0.95
CA ALA A 795 30.54 8.67 -1.27
C ALA A 795 30.90 9.80 -0.28
N LEU A 796 30.87 9.54 1.04
CA LEU A 796 31.25 10.54 2.05
C LEU A 796 32.69 11.03 1.89
N THR A 797 33.61 10.14 1.55
CA THR A 797 35.01 10.48 1.33
C THR A 797 35.18 11.36 0.09
N HIS A 798 34.49 11.04 -1.02
CA HIS A 798 34.51 11.89 -2.21
C HIS A 798 33.89 13.27 -1.95
N LEU A 799 32.75 13.33 -1.25
CA LEU A 799 32.11 14.60 -0.90
C LEU A 799 33.01 15.45 0.03
N GLY A 800 33.64 14.83 1.03
CA GLY A 800 34.60 15.48 1.93
C GLY A 800 35.78 16.07 1.20
N ALA A 801 36.35 15.34 0.24
CA ALA A 801 37.44 15.84 -0.60
C ALA A 801 36.97 16.97 -1.52
N LEU A 802 35.82 16.82 -2.17
CA LEU A 802 35.29 17.79 -3.13
C LEU A 802 34.91 19.13 -2.48
N TRP A 803 34.37 19.11 -1.26
CA TRP A 803 33.99 20.33 -0.53
C TRP A 803 35.06 20.82 0.45
N GLY A 804 36.15 20.08 0.64
CA GLY A 804 37.18 20.41 1.64
C GLY A 804 36.68 20.31 3.08
N GLU A 805 35.71 19.44 3.35
CA GLU A 805 35.02 19.35 4.64
C GLU A 805 35.49 18.14 5.46
N ARG A 806 36.37 18.38 6.44
CA ARG A 806 36.92 17.33 7.31
C ARG A 806 35.85 16.54 8.07
N ALA A 807 34.75 17.20 8.47
CA ALA A 807 33.67 16.57 9.23
C ALA A 807 33.03 15.37 8.49
N LEU A 808 33.08 15.33 7.16
CA LEU A 808 32.56 14.21 6.37
C LEU A 808 33.44 12.96 6.49
N PHE A 809 34.76 13.13 6.60
CA PHE A 809 35.65 12.00 6.89
C PHE A 809 35.44 11.46 8.30
N GLU A 810 35.24 12.34 9.29
CA GLU A 810 34.95 11.97 10.68
C GLU A 810 33.60 11.22 10.78
N THR A 811 32.60 11.68 10.02
CA THR A 811 31.31 10.98 9.89
C THR A 811 31.48 9.59 9.29
N ALA A 812 32.23 9.48 8.18
CA ALA A 812 32.54 8.19 7.57
C ALA A 812 33.25 7.25 8.56
N GLU A 813 34.24 7.77 9.29
CA GLU A 813 34.97 7.00 10.30
C GLU A 813 34.07 6.51 11.46
N SER A 814 33.06 7.30 11.84
CA SER A 814 32.12 6.92 12.90
C SER A 814 31.29 5.67 12.58
N PHE A 815 31.07 5.38 11.28
CA PHE A 815 30.30 4.20 10.85
C PHE A 815 31.12 2.91 10.83
N VAL A 816 32.45 2.98 10.92
CA VAL A 816 33.33 1.79 10.88
C VAL A 816 32.98 0.79 11.98
N ASP A 817 32.64 1.25 13.18
CA ASP A 817 32.29 0.37 14.30
C ASP A 817 30.94 -0.35 14.07
N ALA A 818 30.00 0.29 13.37
CA ALA A 818 28.73 -0.33 13.00
C ALA A 818 28.89 -1.38 11.88
N MET A 819 29.95 -1.28 11.08
CA MET A 819 30.27 -2.21 10.01
C MET A 819 30.92 -3.50 10.50
N ALA A 820 31.76 -3.42 11.54
CA ALA A 820 32.62 -4.56 11.93
C ALA A 820 31.85 -5.87 12.18
N PRO A 821 30.73 -5.90 12.94
CA PRO A 821 29.97 -7.14 13.14
C PRO A 821 29.35 -7.71 11.85
N ARG A 822 29.08 -6.86 10.85
CA ARG A 822 28.50 -7.27 9.57
C ARG A 822 29.53 -7.88 8.63
N VAL A 823 30.76 -7.36 8.66
CA VAL A 823 31.89 -7.93 7.91
C VAL A 823 32.16 -9.36 8.35
N GLU A 824 32.11 -9.63 9.67
CA GLU A 824 32.29 -10.98 10.20
C GLU A 824 31.21 -11.97 9.70
N GLN A 825 29.97 -11.49 9.58
CA GLN A 825 28.79 -12.25 9.15
C GLN A 825 28.58 -12.27 7.63
N ASP A 826 29.45 -11.62 6.85
CA ASP A 826 29.25 -11.54 5.40
C ASP A 826 29.50 -12.89 4.71
N GLU A 827 28.57 -13.25 3.83
CA GLU A 827 28.59 -14.43 2.99
C GLU A 827 28.62 -14.08 1.49
N HIS A 828 28.46 -12.80 1.12
CA HIS A 828 28.48 -12.37 -0.29
C HIS A 828 29.90 -12.23 -0.80
N LEU A 829 30.80 -11.65 0.02
CA LEU A 829 32.26 -11.53 -0.18
C LEU A 829 32.70 -10.67 -1.38
N ASP A 830 31.85 -10.51 -2.38
CA ASP A 830 32.11 -9.80 -3.63
C ASP A 830 32.26 -8.27 -3.48
N LEU A 831 32.50 -7.59 -4.61
CA LEU A 831 32.65 -6.15 -4.66
C LEU A 831 31.32 -5.43 -4.44
N GLY A 832 30.23 -5.94 -5.02
CA GLY A 832 28.93 -5.29 -5.01
C GLY A 832 28.28 -5.22 -3.63
N SER A 833 28.18 -6.35 -2.96
CA SER A 833 27.43 -6.53 -1.71
C SER A 833 28.32 -6.94 -0.54
N GLY A 834 29.52 -7.47 -0.80
CA GLY A 834 30.38 -8.11 0.20
C GLY A 834 31.68 -7.39 0.60
N CYS A 835 32.53 -8.15 1.29
CA CYS A 835 33.77 -7.67 1.90
C CYS A 835 34.78 -7.04 0.93
N ALA A 836 34.88 -7.50 -0.32
CA ALA A 836 35.81 -6.89 -1.28
C ALA A 836 35.47 -5.42 -1.56
N GLY A 837 34.17 -5.08 -1.64
CA GLY A 837 33.73 -3.70 -1.81
C GLY A 837 33.92 -2.86 -0.54
N ALA A 838 33.65 -3.45 0.62
CA ALA A 838 33.86 -2.80 1.92
C ALA A 838 35.33 -2.40 2.09
N LEU A 839 36.25 -3.32 1.74
CA LEU A 839 37.69 -3.12 1.77
C LEU A 839 38.10 -1.91 0.93
N LEU A 840 37.66 -1.83 -0.33
CA LEU A 840 38.01 -0.70 -1.22
C LEU A 840 37.47 0.64 -0.70
N GLY A 841 36.24 0.66 -0.15
CA GLY A 841 35.68 1.85 0.49
C GLY A 841 36.51 2.30 1.71
N LEU A 842 36.95 1.35 2.54
CA LEU A 842 37.80 1.63 3.71
C LEU A 842 39.19 2.13 3.31
N LEU A 843 39.83 1.54 2.29
CA LEU A 843 41.12 2.02 1.78
C LEU A 843 41.00 3.43 1.19
N THR A 844 39.90 3.73 0.51
CA THR A 844 39.62 5.08 -0.01
C THR A 844 39.56 6.11 1.12
N LEU A 845 38.86 5.78 2.22
CA LEU A 845 38.81 6.64 3.42
C LEU A 845 40.21 6.83 4.02
N VAL A 846 40.96 5.74 4.24
CA VAL A 846 42.30 5.79 4.84
C VAL A 846 43.27 6.66 4.03
N GLY A 847 43.17 6.64 2.70
CA GLY A 847 44.01 7.45 1.81
C GLY A 847 43.79 8.97 1.94
N ARG A 848 42.63 9.41 2.46
CA ARG A 848 42.31 10.84 2.66
C ARG A 848 42.25 11.25 4.13
N HIS A 849 41.92 10.30 5.01
CA HIS A 849 41.82 10.49 6.46
C HIS A 849 42.40 9.26 7.16
N PRO A 850 43.68 9.31 7.58
CA PRO A 850 44.32 8.19 8.26
C PRO A 850 43.52 7.74 9.49
N SER A 851 43.06 6.49 9.48
CA SER A 851 42.29 5.89 10.57
C SER A 851 42.74 4.46 10.83
N GLU A 852 43.31 4.22 12.01
CA GLU A 852 43.75 2.88 12.41
C GLU A 852 42.57 1.89 12.49
N ARG A 853 41.38 2.37 12.89
CA ARG A 853 40.17 1.54 12.92
C ARG A 853 39.78 1.08 11.53
N ALA A 854 39.73 1.98 10.56
CA ALA A 854 39.41 1.65 9.17
C ALA A 854 40.46 0.72 8.56
N SER A 855 41.75 0.97 8.79
CA SER A 855 42.84 0.09 8.32
C SER A 855 42.76 -1.31 8.92
N ARG A 856 42.41 -1.44 10.22
CA ARG A 856 42.18 -2.75 10.84
C ARG A 856 41.00 -3.48 10.21
N LEU A 857 39.87 -2.80 10.01
CA LEU A 857 38.69 -3.43 9.41
C LEU A 857 38.93 -3.82 7.94
N ALA A 858 39.68 -3.03 7.16
CA ALA A 858 40.05 -3.38 5.79
C ALA A 858 40.85 -4.68 5.74
N ARG A 859 41.78 -4.87 6.68
CA ARG A 859 42.53 -6.12 6.82
C ARG A 859 41.64 -7.27 7.26
N VAL A 860 40.68 -7.07 8.17
CA VAL A 860 39.68 -8.10 8.53
C VAL A 860 38.85 -8.54 7.32
N CYS A 861 38.46 -7.61 6.44
CA CYS A 861 37.81 -7.95 5.16
C CYS A 861 38.71 -8.86 4.31
N GLY A 862 40.00 -8.50 4.17
CA GLY A 862 40.98 -9.33 3.45
C GLY A 862 41.15 -10.72 4.04
N GLU A 863 41.24 -10.83 5.37
CA GLU A 863 41.35 -12.12 6.07
C GLU A 863 40.14 -13.02 5.81
N LYS A 864 38.94 -12.43 5.85
CA LYS A 864 37.71 -13.16 5.53
C LYS A 864 37.75 -13.70 4.11
N LEU A 865 38.20 -12.92 3.13
CA LEU A 865 38.35 -13.36 1.74
C LEU A 865 39.35 -14.52 1.61
N LEU A 866 40.47 -14.49 2.33
CA LEU A 866 41.45 -15.58 2.34
C LEU A 866 40.87 -16.86 2.97
N GLN A 867 40.16 -16.73 4.10
CA GLN A 867 39.57 -17.86 4.82
C GLN A 867 38.43 -18.56 4.07
N THR A 868 37.76 -17.83 3.18
CA THR A 868 36.61 -18.33 2.41
C THR A 868 36.97 -18.70 0.97
N ALA A 869 38.22 -18.50 0.56
CA ALA A 869 38.72 -18.93 -0.74
C ALA A 869 38.67 -20.46 -0.86
N THR A 870 38.09 -20.95 -1.95
CA THR A 870 37.94 -22.38 -2.23
C THR A 870 38.75 -22.79 -3.46
N PRO A 871 39.48 -23.91 -3.42
CA PRO A 871 40.18 -24.42 -4.59
C PRO A 871 39.22 -24.70 -5.76
N GLN A 872 39.62 -24.29 -6.95
CA GLN A 872 38.89 -24.54 -8.21
C GLN A 872 39.78 -25.38 -9.15
N SER A 873 39.26 -25.73 -10.33
CA SER A 873 40.06 -26.47 -11.33
C SER A 873 41.33 -25.69 -11.75
N HIS A 874 41.25 -24.36 -11.73
CA HIS A 874 42.36 -23.44 -11.85
C HIS A 874 42.20 -22.38 -10.76
N GLY A 875 43.24 -22.12 -9.99
CA GLY A 875 43.23 -21.05 -9.00
C GLY A 875 42.24 -21.24 -7.84
N MET A 876 41.86 -20.10 -7.25
CA MET A 876 40.91 -20.00 -6.13
C MET A 876 39.66 -19.22 -6.53
N GLY A 877 38.51 -19.62 -6.01
CA GLY A 877 37.23 -18.95 -6.25
C GLY A 877 36.38 -18.85 -4.98
N TRP A 878 35.37 -17.98 -5.02
CA TRP A 878 34.44 -17.73 -3.93
C TRP A 878 33.05 -18.14 -4.35
N LEU A 879 32.45 -19.07 -3.61
CA LEU A 879 31.14 -19.60 -3.96
C LEU A 879 30.07 -18.55 -3.69
N SER A 880 29.28 -18.25 -4.72
CA SER A 880 28.17 -17.30 -4.58
C SER A 880 26.87 -18.03 -4.24
N PRO A 881 26.12 -17.60 -3.21
CA PRO A 881 24.77 -18.09 -2.96
C PRO A 881 23.84 -17.87 -4.16
N ALA A 882 24.08 -16.82 -4.96
CA ALA A 882 23.27 -16.44 -6.12
C ALA A 882 23.36 -17.42 -7.30
N THR A 883 24.27 -18.38 -7.28
CA THR A 883 24.53 -19.33 -8.38
C THR A 883 24.37 -20.79 -7.95
N GLY A 884 23.81 -21.05 -6.78
CA GLY A 884 23.78 -22.40 -6.20
C GLY A 884 25.16 -22.91 -5.80
N GLY A 885 26.09 -22.00 -5.47
CA GLY A 885 27.42 -22.36 -4.97
C GLY A 885 28.49 -22.50 -6.04
N GLN A 886 28.41 -21.76 -7.16
CA GLN A 886 29.49 -21.63 -8.14
C GLN A 886 30.26 -20.32 -7.94
N ALA A 887 31.58 -20.35 -8.17
CA ALA A 887 32.36 -19.13 -8.28
C ALA A 887 32.05 -18.39 -9.59
N LEU A 888 32.00 -17.06 -9.53
CA LEU A 888 31.68 -16.17 -10.65
C LEU A 888 32.92 -15.49 -11.23
N CYS A 889 32.85 -15.12 -12.51
CA CYS A 889 33.79 -14.16 -13.13
C CYS A 889 33.17 -12.75 -13.11
N GLY A 890 33.99 -11.71 -13.31
CA GLY A 890 33.50 -10.33 -13.42
C GLY A 890 33.77 -9.47 -12.19
N LEU A 891 33.56 -8.16 -12.35
CA LEU A 891 33.99 -7.15 -11.38
C LEU A 891 33.02 -7.00 -10.20
N ALA A 892 31.71 -7.00 -10.44
CA ALA A 892 30.74 -6.74 -9.37
C ALA A 892 30.58 -7.93 -8.41
N HIS A 893 30.44 -9.14 -8.96
CA HIS A 893 30.07 -10.34 -8.20
C HIS A 893 31.09 -11.49 -8.31
N GLY A 894 32.19 -11.29 -9.04
CA GLY A 894 33.12 -12.35 -9.40
C GLY A 894 34.56 -12.14 -8.94
N GLY A 895 35.43 -13.04 -9.41
CA GLY A 895 36.85 -13.10 -9.05
C GLY A 895 37.62 -11.81 -9.35
N ALA A 896 37.31 -11.08 -10.43
CA ALA A 896 38.04 -9.86 -10.80
C ALA A 896 37.95 -8.78 -9.71
N GLY A 897 36.78 -8.57 -9.12
CA GLY A 897 36.59 -7.58 -8.06
C GLY A 897 37.29 -7.96 -6.76
N ILE A 898 37.26 -9.25 -6.42
CA ILE A 898 37.97 -9.78 -5.24
C ILE A 898 39.49 -9.67 -5.44
N ALA A 899 40.00 -10.02 -6.63
CA ALA A 899 41.40 -9.89 -6.98
C ALA A 899 41.87 -8.43 -6.87
N LEU A 900 41.11 -7.49 -7.42
CA LEU A 900 41.41 -6.05 -7.32
C LEU A 900 41.49 -5.60 -5.86
N ALA A 901 40.50 -5.95 -5.03
CA ALA A 901 40.48 -5.58 -3.62
C ALA A 901 41.71 -6.13 -2.86
N LEU A 902 42.09 -7.38 -3.12
CA LEU A 902 43.26 -8.01 -2.51
C LEU A 902 44.59 -7.42 -2.98
N LEU A 903 44.71 -7.05 -4.27
CA LEU A 903 45.90 -6.35 -4.80
C LEU A 903 46.08 -4.98 -4.14
N GLN A 904 44.99 -4.20 -4.01
CA GLN A 904 45.01 -2.90 -3.36
C GLN A 904 45.35 -3.02 -1.86
N LEU A 905 44.81 -4.03 -1.18
CA LEU A 905 45.18 -4.31 0.20
C LEU A 905 46.65 -4.71 0.33
N ALA A 906 47.16 -5.57 -0.54
CA ALA A 906 48.56 -5.98 -0.54
C ALA A 906 49.50 -4.79 -0.74
N SER A 907 49.15 -3.85 -1.63
CA SER A 907 49.89 -2.61 -1.81
C SER A 907 49.86 -1.74 -0.55
N ALA A 908 48.70 -1.61 0.10
CA ALA A 908 48.54 -0.79 1.29
C ALA A 908 49.20 -1.36 2.55
N THR A 909 49.28 -2.68 2.70
CA THR A 909 49.84 -3.34 3.91
C THR A 909 51.25 -3.90 3.73
N GLY A 910 51.67 -4.17 2.49
CA GLY A 910 52.90 -4.89 2.18
C GLY A 910 52.83 -6.40 2.44
N GLU A 911 51.65 -6.95 2.75
CA GLU A 911 51.50 -8.38 3.09
C GLU A 911 51.33 -9.25 1.84
N SER A 912 52.35 -10.07 1.54
CA SER A 912 52.41 -10.89 0.31
C SER A 912 51.29 -11.92 0.17
N ARG A 913 50.70 -12.39 1.28
CA ARG A 913 49.60 -13.37 1.25
C ARG A 913 48.37 -12.86 0.48
N PHE A 914 48.04 -11.57 0.60
CA PHE A 914 46.91 -10.98 -0.13
C PHE A 914 47.22 -10.94 -1.63
N HIS A 915 48.46 -10.58 -2.00
CA HIS A 915 48.92 -10.60 -3.39
C HIS A 915 48.85 -12.02 -3.98
N THR A 916 49.36 -13.03 -3.28
CA THR A 916 49.31 -14.43 -3.74
C THR A 916 47.88 -14.90 -3.98
N THR A 917 46.95 -14.65 -3.04
CA THR A 917 45.55 -15.04 -3.21
C THR A 917 44.88 -14.27 -4.35
N ALA A 918 45.26 -13.01 -4.59
CA ALA A 918 44.78 -12.26 -5.75
C ALA A 918 45.21 -12.92 -7.07
N LEU A 919 46.47 -13.36 -7.18
CA LEU A 919 46.95 -14.08 -8.37
C LEU A 919 46.18 -15.40 -8.59
N GLU A 920 45.84 -16.13 -7.53
CA GLU A 920 45.02 -17.33 -7.62
C GLU A 920 43.59 -17.04 -8.09
N ALA A 921 43.01 -15.90 -7.69
CA ALA A 921 41.72 -15.43 -8.21
C ALA A 921 41.78 -15.11 -9.72
N LEU A 922 42.86 -14.46 -10.15
CA LEU A 922 43.11 -14.18 -11.57
C LEU A 922 43.31 -15.47 -12.36
N ALA A 923 44.02 -16.47 -11.80
CA ALA A 923 44.22 -17.77 -12.41
C ALA A 923 42.89 -18.52 -12.63
N TYR A 924 41.95 -18.41 -11.67
CA TYR A 924 40.60 -18.92 -11.84
C TYR A 924 39.88 -18.27 -13.03
N GLU A 925 39.86 -16.93 -13.11
CA GLU A 925 39.21 -16.24 -14.23
C GLU A 925 39.89 -16.54 -15.57
N ARG A 926 41.22 -16.65 -15.61
CA ARG A 926 41.99 -17.06 -16.80
C ARG A 926 41.56 -18.44 -17.29
N GLY A 927 41.38 -19.38 -16.38
CA GLY A 927 40.89 -20.73 -16.70
C GLY A 927 39.44 -20.77 -17.20
N ARG A 928 38.69 -19.67 -17.08
CA ARG A 928 37.31 -19.54 -17.57
C ARG A 928 37.19 -18.76 -18.88
N PHE A 929 38.25 -18.11 -19.34
CA PHE A 929 38.22 -17.37 -20.61
C PHE A 929 37.90 -18.31 -21.78
N SER A 930 36.96 -17.91 -22.64
CA SER A 930 36.64 -18.63 -23.87
C SER A 930 37.36 -17.99 -25.05
N PRO A 931 38.36 -18.66 -25.66
CA PRO A 931 39.04 -18.13 -26.84
C PRO A 931 38.11 -17.99 -28.05
N GLU A 932 37.09 -18.85 -28.16
CA GLU A 932 36.10 -18.82 -29.25
C GLU A 932 35.19 -17.61 -29.15
N ALA A 933 34.68 -17.32 -27.96
CA ALA A 933 33.84 -16.14 -27.72
C ALA A 933 34.67 -14.85 -27.56
N GLY A 934 35.96 -14.98 -27.25
CA GLY A 934 36.83 -13.85 -26.89
C GLY A 934 36.44 -13.16 -25.59
N ASP A 935 35.70 -13.84 -24.70
CA ASP A 935 35.11 -13.28 -23.48
C ASP A 935 35.00 -14.34 -22.35
N TRP A 936 34.57 -13.90 -21.17
CA TRP A 936 34.31 -14.73 -20.00
C TRP A 936 32.82 -15.08 -19.88
N PRO A 937 32.49 -16.34 -19.55
CA PRO A 937 31.09 -16.78 -19.48
C PRO A 937 30.36 -16.18 -18.28
N ASP A 938 29.08 -15.90 -18.46
CA ASP A 938 28.13 -15.59 -17.40
C ASP A 938 27.60 -16.89 -16.80
N LEU A 939 28.05 -17.20 -15.58
CA LEU A 939 27.77 -18.46 -14.89
C LEU A 939 26.50 -18.40 -14.02
N ARG A 940 25.69 -17.34 -14.12
CA ARG A 940 24.43 -17.23 -13.38
C ARG A 940 23.36 -18.13 -13.99
N ALA A 941 22.54 -18.75 -13.14
CA ALA A 941 21.51 -19.72 -13.56
C ALA A 941 20.51 -19.14 -14.59
N ASP A 942 20.21 -17.84 -14.49
CA ASP A 942 19.25 -17.16 -15.36
C ASP A 942 19.87 -16.67 -16.69
N ALA A 943 21.19 -16.80 -16.86
CA ALA A 943 21.90 -16.29 -18.04
C ALA A 943 21.58 -17.07 -19.33
N GLY A 944 21.23 -18.36 -19.21
CA GLY A 944 20.94 -19.28 -20.33
C GLY A 944 19.50 -19.24 -20.88
N VAL A 945 18.60 -18.42 -20.31
CA VAL A 945 17.17 -18.42 -20.69
C VAL A 945 16.89 -17.72 -22.03
N HIS A 946 17.90 -17.08 -22.65
CA HIS A 946 17.71 -16.22 -23.82
C HIS A 946 18.49 -16.60 -25.09
N GLY A 947 18.95 -17.85 -25.24
CA GLY A 947 19.35 -18.38 -26.55
C GLY A 947 20.39 -19.50 -26.53
N GLY A 948 19.95 -20.72 -26.86
CA GLY A 948 20.79 -21.87 -27.23
C GLY A 948 21.36 -22.70 -26.09
N ASP A 949 21.70 -23.97 -26.37
CA ASP A 949 22.31 -24.95 -25.44
C ASP A 949 23.81 -24.65 -25.12
N GLY A 950 24.25 -23.38 -25.20
CA GLY A 950 25.64 -22.95 -25.00
C GLY A 950 25.83 -21.99 -23.81
N PRO A 951 27.07 -21.72 -23.38
CA PRO A 951 27.36 -20.75 -22.33
C PRO A 951 26.97 -19.33 -22.75
N ALA A 952 26.30 -18.60 -21.84
CA ALA A 952 25.90 -17.21 -22.06
C ALA A 952 27.09 -16.25 -21.83
N PHE A 953 27.17 -15.17 -22.61
CA PHE A 953 28.18 -14.12 -22.46
C PHE A 953 27.50 -12.76 -22.33
N MET A 954 28.01 -11.91 -21.44
CA MET A 954 27.51 -10.56 -21.17
C MET A 954 28.64 -9.56 -21.39
N CYS A 955 28.34 -8.41 -21.99
CA CYS A 955 29.30 -7.32 -22.17
C CYS A 955 28.91 -6.12 -21.28
N GLY A 956 29.15 -6.22 -19.98
CA GLY A 956 28.88 -5.14 -19.02
C GLY A 956 29.99 -4.96 -17.98
N TRP A 957 29.91 -3.85 -17.24
CA TRP A 957 30.80 -3.60 -16.10
C TRP A 957 30.57 -4.62 -14.98
N CYS A 958 29.31 -4.97 -14.69
CA CYS A 958 29.02 -5.90 -13.60
C CYS A 958 29.55 -7.31 -13.88
N ASN A 959 29.35 -7.81 -15.09
CA ASN A 959 29.80 -9.11 -15.56
C ASN A 959 30.17 -9.00 -17.05
N GLY A 960 31.37 -9.48 -17.41
CA GLY A 960 31.89 -9.46 -18.77
C GLY A 960 33.23 -8.75 -18.95
N ALA A 961 33.69 -8.76 -20.19
CA ALA A 961 34.92 -8.10 -20.63
C ALA A 961 35.16 -6.69 -20.07
N PRO A 962 34.21 -5.73 -20.13
CA PRO A 962 34.45 -4.36 -19.65
C PRO A 962 34.84 -4.29 -18.17
N GLY A 963 34.12 -5.02 -17.31
CA GLY A 963 34.40 -5.07 -15.87
C GLY A 963 35.73 -5.74 -15.56
N ILE A 964 36.01 -6.89 -16.19
CA ILE A 964 37.26 -7.63 -15.98
C ILE A 964 38.45 -6.79 -16.45
N GLY A 965 38.35 -6.19 -17.65
CA GLY A 965 39.37 -5.30 -18.18
C GLY A 965 39.63 -4.08 -17.28
N LEU A 966 38.57 -3.47 -16.74
CA LEU A 966 38.72 -2.35 -15.80
C LEU A 966 39.42 -2.77 -14.50
N ALA A 967 39.15 -3.98 -14.00
CA ALA A 967 39.84 -4.55 -12.84
C ALA A 967 41.34 -4.73 -13.12
N ARG A 968 41.69 -5.20 -14.32
CA ARG A 968 43.09 -5.35 -14.76
C ARG A 968 43.80 -3.99 -14.85
N ILE A 969 43.16 -2.99 -15.47
CA ILE A 969 43.69 -1.63 -15.56
C ILE A 969 43.97 -1.04 -14.17
N SER A 970 42.99 -1.18 -13.27
CA SER A 970 43.10 -0.68 -11.90
C SER A 970 44.16 -1.41 -11.07
N GLY A 971 44.54 -2.62 -11.49
CA GLY A 971 45.60 -3.43 -10.90
C GLY A 971 47.00 -3.17 -11.46
N LEU A 972 47.15 -2.50 -12.61
CA LEU A 972 48.45 -2.26 -13.26
C LEU A 972 49.53 -1.64 -12.35
N PRO A 973 49.23 -0.70 -11.44
CA PRO A 973 50.26 -0.16 -10.53
C PRO A 973 50.90 -1.22 -9.62
N VAL A 974 50.25 -2.37 -9.44
CA VAL A 974 50.70 -3.49 -8.59
C VAL A 974 51.13 -4.70 -9.42
N LEU A 975 50.44 -4.98 -10.53
CA LEU A 975 50.68 -6.13 -11.40
C LEU A 975 50.57 -5.71 -12.88
N ASP A 976 51.71 -5.44 -13.50
CA ASP A 976 51.84 -5.06 -14.90
C ASP A 976 52.74 -6.05 -15.65
N ASP A 977 52.15 -7.14 -16.12
CA ASP A 977 52.81 -8.14 -16.96
C ASP A 977 52.16 -8.24 -18.34
N HIS A 978 52.85 -8.96 -19.25
CA HIS A 978 52.37 -9.15 -20.62
C HIS A 978 50.98 -9.79 -20.67
N GLN A 979 50.69 -10.74 -19.78
CA GLN A 979 49.43 -11.47 -19.77
C GLN A 979 48.27 -10.57 -19.35
N VAL A 980 48.46 -9.72 -18.33
CA VAL A 980 47.48 -8.72 -17.91
C VAL A 980 47.20 -7.72 -19.04
N ARG A 981 48.24 -7.26 -19.75
CA ARG A 981 48.08 -6.37 -20.92
C ARG A 981 47.32 -7.04 -22.07
N GLU A 982 47.57 -8.31 -22.34
CA GLU A 982 46.81 -9.09 -23.33
C GLU A 982 45.33 -9.26 -22.95
N GLU A 983 45.05 -9.49 -21.66
CA GLU A 983 43.68 -9.56 -21.13
C GLU A 983 42.94 -8.23 -21.30
N ILE A 984 43.60 -7.10 -21.03
CA ILE A 984 43.04 -5.76 -21.29
C ILE A 984 42.73 -5.61 -22.79
N ALA A 985 43.67 -5.99 -23.67
CA ALA A 985 43.45 -5.91 -25.11
C ALA A 985 42.31 -6.83 -25.59
N ALA A 986 42.14 -8.02 -25.00
CA ALA A 986 41.02 -8.91 -25.26
C ALA A 986 39.69 -8.27 -24.83
N ALA A 987 39.64 -7.70 -23.64
CA ALA A 987 38.47 -6.99 -23.14
C ALA A 987 38.08 -5.78 -24.01
N VAL A 988 39.07 -5.01 -24.51
CA VAL A 988 38.83 -3.91 -25.46
C VAL A 988 38.22 -4.44 -26.76
N ARG A 989 38.75 -5.52 -27.33
CA ARG A 989 38.21 -6.12 -28.56
C ARG A 989 36.77 -6.61 -28.38
N ALA A 990 36.49 -7.33 -27.29
CA ALA A 990 35.14 -7.81 -26.99
C ALA A 990 34.15 -6.64 -26.82
N THR A 991 34.55 -5.59 -26.11
CA THR A 991 33.72 -4.40 -25.89
C THR A 991 33.42 -3.65 -27.19
N LEU A 992 34.41 -3.48 -28.07
CA LEU A 992 34.21 -2.84 -29.37
C LEU A 992 33.34 -3.67 -30.32
N ALA A 993 33.33 -5.00 -30.17
CA ALA A 993 32.57 -5.90 -31.03
C ALA A 993 31.07 -5.94 -30.69
N GLY A 994 30.71 -5.80 -29.40
CA GLY A 994 29.33 -6.02 -28.96
C GLY A 994 28.87 -5.23 -27.74
N GLY A 995 29.57 -4.18 -27.32
CA GLY A 995 29.29 -3.46 -26.08
C GLY A 995 28.34 -2.25 -26.21
N LEU A 996 27.81 -1.93 -27.39
CA LEU A 996 27.06 -0.68 -27.62
C LEU A 996 25.70 -0.88 -28.29
N GLY A 997 24.79 0.06 -28.06
CA GLY A 997 23.44 0.08 -28.63
C GLY A 997 22.37 -0.50 -27.70
N TYR A 998 22.64 -0.49 -26.40
CA TYR A 998 21.72 -0.99 -25.37
C TYR A 998 21.02 0.16 -24.64
N ASN A 999 21.47 0.47 -23.43
CA ASN A 999 21.01 1.57 -22.60
C ASN A 999 22.18 2.50 -22.27
N HIS A 1000 21.90 3.67 -21.72
CA HIS A 1000 22.92 4.66 -21.40
C HIS A 1000 23.42 4.54 -19.95
N GLY A 1001 23.06 3.49 -19.21
CA GLY A 1001 23.51 3.28 -17.83
C GLY A 1001 25.00 2.89 -17.69
N LEU A 1002 25.44 2.73 -16.44
CA LEU A 1002 26.82 2.39 -16.10
C LEU A 1002 27.06 0.89 -15.87
N CYS A 1003 26.10 0.18 -15.26
CA CYS A 1003 26.29 -1.21 -14.83
C CYS A 1003 26.46 -2.20 -15.99
N HIS A 1004 25.62 -2.04 -17.01
CA HIS A 1004 25.52 -2.89 -18.19
C HIS A 1004 24.97 -2.08 -19.37
N GLY A 1005 25.49 -0.86 -19.54
CA GLY A 1005 25.08 0.10 -20.55
C GLY A 1005 26.29 0.72 -21.26
N ASP A 1006 25.99 1.47 -22.31
CA ASP A 1006 26.94 2.03 -23.24
C ASP A 1006 27.93 2.97 -22.55
N LEU A 1007 27.47 3.79 -21.59
CA LEU A 1007 28.36 4.71 -20.88
C LEU A 1007 29.34 3.96 -19.98
N GLY A 1008 28.91 2.90 -19.30
CA GLY A 1008 29.85 2.06 -18.54
C GLY A 1008 30.93 1.43 -19.41
N ASN A 1009 30.54 0.95 -20.59
CA ASN A 1009 31.45 0.32 -21.55
C ASN A 1009 32.41 1.35 -22.18
N VAL A 1010 31.94 2.55 -22.52
CA VAL A 1010 32.78 3.64 -23.03
C VAL A 1010 33.74 4.18 -21.95
N LEU A 1011 33.35 4.21 -20.67
CA LEU A 1011 34.27 4.57 -19.59
C LEU A 1011 35.41 3.55 -19.45
N PHE A 1012 35.14 2.25 -19.58
CA PHE A 1012 36.22 1.26 -19.65
C PHE A 1012 37.18 1.53 -20.81
N LEU A 1013 36.66 1.84 -22.01
CA LEU A 1013 37.51 2.16 -23.17
C LEU A 1013 38.35 3.42 -22.95
N LEU A 1014 37.80 4.43 -22.25
CA LEU A 1014 38.53 5.64 -21.85
C LEU A 1014 39.71 5.30 -20.94
N GLU A 1015 39.49 4.50 -19.90
CA GLU A 1015 40.55 4.11 -18.98
C GLU A 1015 41.59 3.20 -19.65
N ALA A 1016 41.16 2.30 -20.54
CA ALA A 1016 42.06 1.46 -21.34
C ALA A 1016 42.97 2.31 -22.24
N ALA A 1017 42.39 3.27 -22.97
CA ALA A 1017 43.14 4.15 -23.86
C ALA A 1017 44.18 4.98 -23.08
N ARG A 1018 43.81 5.48 -21.90
CA ARG A 1018 44.71 6.27 -21.04
C ARG A 1018 45.83 5.41 -20.45
N ALA A 1019 45.50 4.24 -19.90
CA ALA A 1019 46.47 3.35 -19.28
C ALA A 1019 47.45 2.72 -20.28
N LEU A 1020 47.00 2.48 -21.52
CA LEU A 1020 47.83 1.95 -22.60
C LEU A 1020 48.51 3.02 -23.46
N HIS A 1021 48.22 4.31 -23.22
CA HIS A 1021 48.66 5.43 -24.04
C HIS A 1021 48.29 5.25 -25.54
N ASP A 1022 47.07 4.78 -25.81
CA ASP A 1022 46.55 4.52 -27.15
C ASP A 1022 45.66 5.67 -27.65
N ASP A 1023 46.26 6.60 -28.40
CA ASP A 1023 45.56 7.75 -29.00
C ASP A 1023 44.49 7.34 -30.02
N THR A 1024 44.64 6.17 -30.65
CA THR A 1024 43.67 5.67 -31.63
C THR A 1024 42.41 5.20 -30.92
N LEU A 1025 42.58 4.41 -29.87
CA LEU A 1025 41.48 3.99 -29.00
C LEU A 1025 40.84 5.19 -28.31
N LEU A 1026 41.62 6.19 -27.88
CA LEU A 1026 41.10 7.41 -27.27
C LEU A 1026 40.19 8.17 -28.23
N ARG A 1027 40.67 8.41 -29.47
CA ARG A 1027 39.87 9.08 -30.50
C ARG A 1027 38.58 8.33 -30.79
N ARG A 1028 38.67 6.99 -30.89
CA ARG A 1028 37.52 6.13 -31.13
C ARG A 1028 36.52 6.17 -29.97
N THR A 1029 37.00 6.15 -28.73
CA THR A 1029 36.17 6.28 -27.52
C THR A 1029 35.29 7.53 -27.58
N TYR A 1030 35.84 8.68 -28.00
CA TYR A 1030 35.06 9.90 -28.16
C TYR A 1030 34.12 9.87 -29.39
N GLN A 1031 34.42 9.14 -30.46
CA GLN A 1031 33.46 8.89 -31.54
C GLN A 1031 32.27 8.10 -31.01
N LEU A 1032 32.50 7.02 -30.26
CA LEU A 1032 31.45 6.21 -29.65
C LEU A 1032 30.60 7.04 -28.66
N ALA A 1033 31.23 7.89 -27.86
CA ALA A 1033 30.52 8.84 -26.99
C ALA A 1033 29.60 9.80 -27.79
N GLY A 1034 30.03 10.23 -28.98
CA GLY A 1034 29.20 11.01 -29.90
C GLY A 1034 27.98 10.24 -30.41
N GLY A 1035 28.14 8.94 -30.68
CA GLY A 1035 27.02 8.05 -31.03
C GLY A 1035 26.01 7.91 -29.89
N ILE A 1036 26.48 7.84 -28.64
CA ILE A 1036 25.62 7.83 -27.45
C ILE A 1036 24.85 9.15 -27.33
N LEU A 1037 25.50 10.31 -27.53
CA LEU A 1037 24.81 11.61 -27.52
C LEU A 1037 23.70 11.69 -28.58
N GLN A 1038 23.96 11.23 -29.80
CA GLN A 1038 22.93 11.16 -30.86
C GLN A 1038 21.79 10.20 -30.49
N GLY A 1039 22.13 9.07 -29.84
CA GLY A 1039 21.17 8.13 -29.29
C GLY A 1039 20.22 8.79 -28.29
N ILE A 1040 20.79 9.51 -27.32
CA ILE A 1040 20.05 10.28 -26.30
C ILE A 1040 19.17 11.36 -26.95
N GLU A 1041 19.68 12.10 -27.92
CA GLU A 1041 18.91 13.15 -28.61
C GLU A 1041 17.74 12.60 -29.42
N SER A 1042 17.91 11.41 -30.00
CA SER A 1042 16.90 10.80 -30.88
C SER A 1042 15.86 9.97 -30.13
N HIS A 1043 16.24 9.34 -29.02
CA HIS A 1043 15.41 8.34 -28.31
C HIS A 1043 15.13 8.72 -26.85
N GLY A 1044 15.68 9.82 -26.35
CA GLY A 1044 15.64 10.17 -24.94
C GLY A 1044 16.60 9.32 -24.11
N TYR A 1045 16.46 9.39 -22.78
CA TYR A 1045 17.31 8.64 -21.86
C TYR A 1045 16.87 7.17 -21.78
N LEU A 1046 17.71 6.26 -22.27
CA LEU A 1046 17.53 4.82 -22.08
C LEU A 1046 18.16 4.35 -20.77
N HIS A 1047 17.33 3.86 -19.85
CA HIS A 1047 17.72 3.43 -18.50
C HIS A 1047 18.09 1.94 -18.47
N GLY A 1048 18.84 1.51 -17.45
CA GLY A 1048 19.32 0.13 -17.32
C GLY A 1048 18.29 -0.86 -16.78
N LEU A 1049 17.10 -0.40 -16.40
CA LEU A 1049 15.96 -1.25 -16.01
C LEU A 1049 15.23 -1.78 -17.25
N PRO A 1050 14.52 -2.92 -17.15
CA PRO A 1050 13.72 -3.43 -18.26
C PRO A 1050 12.70 -2.38 -18.74
N ASP A 1051 12.40 -2.37 -20.03
CA ASP A 1051 11.56 -1.37 -20.71
C ASP A 1051 12.04 0.08 -20.55
N SER A 1052 13.29 0.30 -20.13
CA SER A 1052 13.88 1.64 -19.96
C SER A 1052 13.11 2.54 -18.99
N ILE A 1053 12.61 1.98 -17.89
CA ILE A 1053 11.94 2.74 -16.85
C ILE A 1053 12.88 3.81 -16.25
N GLU A 1054 12.40 5.06 -16.19
CA GLU A 1054 13.12 6.17 -15.60
C GLU A 1054 13.38 5.93 -14.10
N THR A 1055 14.65 6.02 -13.71
CA THR A 1055 15.12 5.83 -12.33
C THR A 1055 16.22 6.85 -12.02
N PRO A 1056 16.24 7.45 -10.82
CA PRO A 1056 17.23 8.47 -10.45
C PRO A 1056 18.63 7.90 -10.18
N GLY A 1057 18.76 6.59 -9.97
CA GLY A 1057 19.94 5.93 -9.42
C GLY A 1057 21.24 6.03 -10.24
N LEU A 1058 22.36 5.63 -9.61
CA LEU A 1058 23.70 5.72 -10.21
C LEU A 1058 23.96 4.64 -11.26
N MET A 1059 23.68 3.37 -10.98
CA MET A 1059 24.19 2.29 -11.84
C MET A 1059 23.32 2.03 -13.07
N VAL A 1060 22.01 2.28 -12.96
CA VAL A 1060 21.02 2.01 -14.02
C VAL A 1060 20.15 3.22 -14.35
N GLY A 1061 20.46 4.40 -13.80
CA GLY A 1061 19.59 5.57 -13.85
C GLY A 1061 20.26 6.87 -14.29
N LEU A 1062 19.55 7.97 -14.08
CA LEU A 1062 19.94 9.33 -14.49
C LEU A 1062 21.26 9.78 -13.86
N ALA A 1063 21.50 9.49 -12.58
CA ALA A 1063 22.79 9.84 -11.96
C ALA A 1063 23.96 9.13 -12.66
N GLY A 1064 23.76 7.90 -13.14
CA GLY A 1064 24.75 7.18 -13.94
C GLY A 1064 25.04 7.82 -15.28
N ILE A 1065 23.97 8.17 -16.00
CA ILE A 1065 24.07 8.82 -17.30
C ILE A 1065 24.82 10.16 -17.14
N ALA A 1066 24.46 10.95 -16.13
CA ALA A 1066 25.14 12.20 -15.81
C ALA A 1066 26.62 11.97 -15.49
N HIS A 1067 26.95 10.99 -14.64
CA HIS A 1067 28.33 10.67 -14.28
C HIS A 1067 29.17 10.24 -15.49
N GLY A 1068 28.65 9.33 -16.33
CA GLY A 1068 29.38 8.83 -17.50
C GLY A 1068 29.73 9.96 -18.48
N LEU A 1069 28.77 10.83 -18.76
CA LEU A 1069 28.99 12.02 -19.61
C LEU A 1069 29.97 13.00 -18.96
N LEU A 1070 29.86 13.21 -17.65
CA LEU A 1070 30.73 14.13 -16.91
C LEU A 1070 32.18 13.64 -16.87
N ARG A 1071 32.40 12.33 -16.67
CA ARG A 1071 33.72 11.71 -16.66
C ARG A 1071 34.38 11.73 -18.03
N LEU A 1072 33.60 11.60 -19.12
CA LEU A 1072 34.10 11.79 -20.49
C LEU A 1072 34.43 13.26 -20.78
N ALA A 1073 33.66 14.21 -20.25
CA ALA A 1073 33.91 15.63 -20.47
C ALA A 1073 35.13 16.16 -19.71
N ALA A 1074 35.38 15.68 -18.50
CA ALA A 1074 36.43 16.18 -17.62
C ALA A 1074 37.20 15.04 -16.91
N PRO A 1075 37.92 14.19 -17.66
CA PRO A 1075 38.56 12.99 -17.12
C PRO A 1075 39.60 13.26 -16.03
N GLU A 1076 40.24 14.43 -16.06
CA GLU A 1076 41.23 14.83 -15.05
C GLU A 1076 40.62 15.42 -13.78
N ARG A 1077 39.30 15.66 -13.73
CA ARG A 1077 38.62 16.31 -12.59
C ARG A 1077 37.54 15.45 -11.96
N VAL A 1078 37.13 14.38 -12.64
CA VAL A 1078 36.10 13.44 -12.19
C VAL A 1078 36.76 12.09 -12.01
N ALA A 1079 36.64 11.50 -10.83
CA ALA A 1079 37.14 10.14 -10.60
C ALA A 1079 36.29 9.13 -11.37
N ASP A 1080 36.90 8.03 -11.83
CA ASP A 1080 36.14 6.90 -12.35
C ASP A 1080 35.54 6.09 -11.20
N LEU A 1081 34.21 6.16 -11.05
CA LEU A 1081 33.52 5.46 -9.97
C LEU A 1081 33.42 3.95 -10.24
N LEU A 1082 33.60 3.49 -11.49
CA LEU A 1082 33.49 2.07 -11.86
C LEU A 1082 34.72 1.25 -11.45
N SER A 1083 35.89 1.87 -11.37
CA SER A 1083 37.11 1.28 -10.80
C SER A 1083 37.22 1.47 -9.28
N VAL A 1084 36.24 2.14 -8.65
CA VAL A 1084 36.31 2.56 -7.24
C VAL A 1084 37.54 3.44 -6.97
N ALA A 1085 37.89 4.31 -7.93
CA ALA A 1085 39.06 5.17 -7.83
C ALA A 1085 38.94 6.17 -6.65
N PRO A 1086 40.04 6.54 -5.98
CA PRO A 1086 40.00 7.57 -4.95
C PRO A 1086 39.61 8.95 -5.53
N PRO A 1087 39.23 9.93 -4.68
CA PRO A 1087 38.96 11.29 -5.14
C PRO A 1087 40.16 11.86 -5.90
N VAL A 1088 39.93 12.67 -6.94
CA VAL A 1088 41.01 13.39 -7.63
C VAL A 1088 41.62 14.41 -6.65
N SER A 1089 42.95 14.52 -6.64
CA SER A 1089 43.72 15.40 -5.75
C SER A 1089 43.63 16.88 -6.08
#